data_AF-A0A3Q3E413-F1
#
_entry.id   AF-A0A3Q3E413-F1
#
_cell.length_a   1.000
_cell.length_b   1.000
_cell.length_c   1.000
_cell.angle_alpha   90.00
_cell.angle_beta   90.00
_cell.angle_gamma   90.00
#
_symmetry.space_group_name_H-M   'P 1'
#
loop_
_entity.id
_entity.type
_entity.pdbx_description
1 polymer ?
#
loop_
_entity_poly.entity_id
_entity_poly.type
_entity_poly.pdbx_seq_one_letter_code
_entity_poly.pdbx_strand_id
1 'polypeptide(L)'
;MIQSAPPLLLMLLLCPVSSTFQPALVLELAKILLDNYCFPENLVGMHEAIQQAINSGEILRISDRKTLAAVLTVGVQGALNDQRLVVSYEPNFMPPMLPSLPKEQLSRLIRNSVKLDTLDNNVGYLRMDWIIGKETTAKLGSRLRDNIWDRVAETSSLIFDLRYCTAGESSGVPIIISFFSDPEILIHIDTVYDRPSNTTRELWTMPSVMGKRYGRKKDVILLTSKRTIGAAEAVAYALKNLKRAIVVGERTAGGSVSVQKIRIAQTEFYITVPVARSISPITGQSWEVRGVSPTVKVNAKEAVVKAKSLLAIRKAIPKVVQNISDVIGRFYAFTDRVPSLQQRLQLTDLFSVVSKEDLAARLNEELQMVCEDPRLNIKYNQDDAPIEEEDPELYNGLSHVALLTELVDTTFKVEILSHNTGYLCFDKFVKSSSSGELEELMAKKVWEPLKDTNNLIIDLRFNTGGSSTSLSLILSYLQDRSKKHHFFTIYDRIQNISTEYDSLPLITGPTYGSTRGVYVLTSYHTAGVGEEFAYLIQSLHRGTVVGEITSGNLMHSKTFPIDGTDIAITIPFINFLDNNGECWLGGGVVPDAIVLAEEAVANVYEIADFHQGLRFLLERTGEMFEKYYAIHEVALTVGKELLSKWDEGLYWSVVDFESLASQLSVDIQETSGDHRIHVFHCNVEPEVPHNVPKIPTAEEVGYMIDALLKLDLLPGNVGFLRFDMMADVEVVKAIGPQLIKLVWSKIVNTDALIIDMRYNTGGYSTAIPLLCTYFFDVEPLQHIYTVFDRTTNTMTEVMTLPQVMGQRYPPSKDVYILTSHMTGSAAEVFMQAMKELNRATIIGEPTIGGSLSSGTYQIGDSVLYASIPNQVVLSAITGKMWSTSGVEPHVIVQAKDALPAAQRMIAARLQSREQRK
;
A
#
# COMPACT_ATOMS: atom_id res chain seq x y z
N MET A 1 74.67 44.68 -51.24
CA MET A 1 75.41 43.81 -50.30
C MET A 1 74.74 43.94 -48.94
N ILE A 2 74.11 42.84 -48.47
CA ILE A 2 74.02 42.30 -47.08
C ILE A 2 73.46 43.24 -45.98
N GLN A 3 72.46 42.98 -45.12
CA GLN A 3 71.41 41.94 -44.90
C GLN A 3 70.36 42.55 -43.90
N SER A 4 69.06 42.29 -44.15
CA SER A 4 67.78 42.36 -43.36
C SER A 4 67.79 42.67 -41.83
N ALA A 5 67.07 43.69 -41.25
CA ALA A 5 65.59 43.96 -41.07
C ALA A 5 65.01 43.47 -39.69
N PRO A 6 63.92 44.02 -39.05
CA PRO A 6 63.18 45.32 -39.14
C PRO A 6 62.66 45.89 -37.74
N PRO A 7 61.45 46.54 -37.53
CA PRO A 7 61.32 47.97 -37.14
C PRO A 7 60.32 48.34 -35.96
N LEU A 8 60.20 49.65 -35.70
CA LEU A 8 59.20 50.47 -34.94
C LEU A 8 57.93 49.82 -34.33
N LEU A 9 57.67 50.12 -33.03
CA LEU A 9 56.33 50.52 -32.53
C LEU A 9 56.36 51.19 -31.13
N LEU A 10 55.44 52.15 -30.93
CA LEU A 10 54.84 52.64 -29.68
C LEU A 10 55.46 53.85 -28.93
N MET A 11 54.84 55.02 -29.17
CA MET A 11 54.77 56.14 -28.24
C MET A 11 53.29 56.37 -27.90
N LEU A 12 52.89 56.15 -26.64
CA LEU A 12 51.75 56.78 -25.97
C LEU A 12 51.73 56.34 -24.50
N LEU A 13 52.36 57.17 -23.66
CA LEU A 13 52.20 57.20 -22.21
C LEU A 13 51.26 58.36 -21.90
N LEU A 14 50.10 58.04 -21.33
CA LEU A 14 49.41 58.73 -20.21
C LEU A 14 47.92 58.39 -20.23
N CYS A 15 47.53 57.37 -19.46
CA CYS A 15 46.31 57.37 -18.64
C CYS A 15 46.39 56.23 -17.60
N PRO A 16 45.82 56.42 -16.41
CA PRO A 16 46.11 55.61 -15.24
C PRO A 16 45.49 54.21 -15.36
N VAL A 17 46.20 53.24 -14.79
CA VAL A 17 45.85 51.83 -14.67
C VAL A 17 44.42 51.67 -14.14
N SER A 18 43.51 51.27 -15.02
CA SER A 18 42.17 50.81 -14.66
C SER A 18 42.22 49.37 -14.16
N SER A 19 41.65 49.17 -12.98
CA SER A 19 40.97 47.96 -12.48
C SER A 19 41.75 46.63 -12.38
N THR A 20 42.41 46.40 -11.25
CA THR A 20 42.84 45.06 -10.77
C THR A 20 42.05 44.57 -9.54
N PHE A 21 40.86 45.12 -9.27
CA PHE A 21 40.15 44.88 -8.00
C PHE A 21 39.26 43.62 -7.93
N GLN A 22 38.87 43.01 -9.05
CA GLN A 22 37.74 42.06 -9.07
C GLN A 22 38.08 40.62 -8.63
N PRO A 23 39.22 39.99 -9.00
CA PRO A 23 39.50 38.61 -8.59
C PRO A 23 39.68 38.46 -7.06
N ALA A 24 40.39 39.41 -6.43
CA ALA A 24 40.64 39.38 -4.99
C ALA A 24 39.34 39.54 -4.17
N LEU A 25 38.40 40.37 -4.64
CA LEU A 25 37.09 40.54 -4.00
C LEU A 25 36.29 39.23 -3.99
N VAL A 26 36.29 38.49 -5.10
CA VAL A 26 35.57 37.21 -5.23
C VAL A 26 36.22 36.12 -4.36
N LEU A 27 37.55 36.09 -4.26
CA LEU A 27 38.26 35.15 -3.39
C LEU A 27 38.01 35.44 -1.90
N GLU A 28 37.97 36.71 -1.48
CA GLU A 28 37.65 37.07 -0.10
C GLU A 28 36.19 36.79 0.25
N LEU A 29 35.27 37.01 -0.70
CA LEU A 29 33.86 36.59 -0.56
C LEU A 29 33.76 35.07 -0.34
N ALA A 30 34.50 34.29 -1.13
CA ALA A 30 34.57 32.82 -1.01
C ALA A 30 35.00 32.39 0.39
N LYS A 31 36.07 33.01 0.89
CA LYS A 31 36.62 32.74 2.22
C LYS A 31 35.60 33.04 3.31
N ILE A 32 34.91 34.19 3.23
CA ILE A 32 33.86 34.53 4.20
C ILE A 32 32.75 33.48 4.21
N LEU A 33 32.31 32.98 3.04
CA LEU A 33 31.32 31.91 2.95
C LEU A 33 31.84 30.60 3.56
N LEU A 34 33.05 30.17 3.21
CA LEU A 34 33.68 28.97 3.75
C LEU A 34 33.76 29.00 5.28
N ASP A 35 34.13 30.15 5.85
CA ASP A 35 34.36 30.31 7.27
C ASP A 35 33.08 30.52 8.08
N ASN A 36 32.01 31.05 7.48
CA ASN A 36 30.85 31.56 8.24
C ASN A 36 29.49 30.99 7.81
N TYR A 37 29.35 30.34 6.65
CA TYR A 37 28.05 29.83 6.19
C TYR A 37 27.62 28.57 6.96
N CYS A 38 26.41 28.60 7.54
CA CYS A 38 25.94 27.54 8.45
C CYS A 38 25.61 26.18 7.81
N PHE A 39 25.76 26.03 6.50
CA PHE A 39 25.65 24.76 5.76
C PHE A 39 26.99 24.43 5.07
N PRO A 40 28.05 24.07 5.82
CA PRO A 40 29.34 23.74 5.23
C PRO A 40 29.26 22.58 4.22
N GLU A 41 28.33 21.64 4.41
CA GLU A 41 28.08 20.54 3.48
C GLU A 41 27.64 20.99 2.08
N ASN A 42 27.00 22.17 1.98
CA ASN A 42 26.55 22.72 0.69
C ASN A 42 27.67 23.46 -0.05
N LEU A 43 28.86 23.56 0.53
CA LEU A 43 30.01 24.27 -0.06
C LEU A 43 30.94 23.33 -0.86
N VAL A 44 30.60 22.05 -1.02
CA VAL A 44 31.35 21.11 -1.86
C VAL A 44 31.29 21.54 -3.33
N GLY A 45 32.43 21.68 -3.99
CA GLY A 45 32.52 22.19 -5.36
C GLY A 45 32.50 23.73 -5.49
N MET A 46 32.32 24.45 -4.37
CA MET A 46 32.28 25.92 -4.37
C MET A 46 33.64 26.53 -4.76
N HIS A 47 34.74 25.90 -4.37
CA HIS A 47 36.08 26.39 -4.72
C HIS A 47 36.30 26.37 -6.24
N GLU A 48 35.89 25.28 -6.90
CA GLU A 48 35.96 25.06 -8.33
C GLU A 48 35.01 26.00 -9.10
N ALA A 49 33.77 26.16 -8.61
CA ALA A 49 32.80 27.09 -9.20
C ALA A 49 33.30 28.55 -9.15
N ILE A 50 33.96 28.93 -8.05
CA ILE A 50 34.54 30.26 -7.88
C ILE A 50 35.75 30.46 -8.80
N GLN A 51 36.62 29.46 -8.93
CA GLN A 51 37.73 29.51 -9.90
C GLN A 51 37.21 29.62 -11.33
N GLN A 52 36.17 28.87 -11.69
CA GLN A 52 35.55 28.92 -13.02
C GLN A 52 34.91 30.27 -13.30
N ALA A 53 34.23 30.89 -12.32
CA ALA A 53 33.65 32.22 -12.44
C ALA A 53 34.70 33.34 -12.56
N ILE A 54 35.88 33.17 -11.94
CA ILE A 54 37.03 34.06 -12.15
C ILE A 54 37.60 33.87 -13.56
N ASN A 55 37.72 32.62 -14.02
CA ASN A 55 38.30 32.28 -15.32
C ASN A 55 37.39 32.63 -16.52
N SER A 56 36.07 32.69 -16.35
CA SER A 56 35.13 33.05 -17.42
C SER A 56 35.25 34.51 -17.85
N GLY A 57 35.85 35.37 -17.02
CA GLY A 57 36.06 36.79 -17.32
C GLY A 57 34.80 37.66 -17.38
N GLU A 58 33.61 37.07 -17.21
CA GLU A 58 32.33 37.79 -17.24
C GLU A 58 32.19 38.79 -16.08
N ILE A 59 32.60 38.38 -14.87
CA ILE A 59 32.61 39.23 -13.67
C ILE A 59 33.65 40.36 -13.80
N LEU A 60 34.72 40.14 -14.57
CA LEU A 60 35.80 41.12 -14.77
C LEU A 60 35.38 42.32 -15.65
N ARG A 61 34.28 42.17 -16.39
CA ARG A 61 33.76 43.21 -17.30
C ARG A 61 32.81 44.20 -16.62
N ILE A 62 32.42 43.97 -15.36
CA ILE A 62 31.44 44.78 -14.65
C ILE A 62 32.14 45.94 -13.91
N SER A 63 32.04 47.16 -14.42
CA SER A 63 32.65 48.35 -13.80
C SER A 63 31.79 49.00 -12.70
N ASP A 64 30.46 48.81 -12.74
CA ASP A 64 29.55 49.37 -11.74
C ASP A 64 29.48 48.50 -10.48
N ARG A 65 29.71 49.11 -9.31
CA ARG A 65 29.85 48.40 -8.03
C ARG A 65 28.52 47.85 -7.50
N LYS A 66 27.40 48.54 -7.77
CA LYS A 66 26.06 48.05 -7.36
C LYS A 66 25.63 46.88 -8.23
N THR A 67 25.88 46.96 -9.54
CA THR A 67 25.67 45.87 -10.49
C THR A 67 26.53 44.66 -10.14
N LEU A 68 27.80 44.87 -9.76
CA LEU A 68 28.67 43.80 -9.29
C LEU A 68 28.10 43.11 -8.03
N ALA A 69 27.63 43.88 -7.04
CA ALA A 69 26.99 43.32 -5.84
C ALA A 69 25.71 42.51 -6.18
N ALA A 70 24.89 42.99 -7.12
CA ALA A 70 23.70 42.27 -7.57
C ALA A 70 24.04 40.97 -8.30
N VAL A 71 25.02 40.98 -9.20
CA VAL A 71 25.49 39.78 -9.92
C VAL A 71 26.08 38.77 -8.95
N LEU A 72 26.91 39.21 -8.00
CA LEU A 72 27.45 38.34 -6.95
C LEU A 72 26.35 37.76 -6.06
N THR A 73 25.31 38.54 -5.73
CA THR A 73 24.13 38.06 -5.00
C THR A 73 23.41 36.96 -5.76
N VAL A 74 23.09 37.17 -7.03
CA VAL A 74 22.43 36.15 -7.87
C VAL A 74 23.30 34.90 -7.98
N GLY A 75 24.62 35.07 -8.14
CA GLY A 75 25.57 33.97 -8.21
C GLY A 75 25.59 33.11 -6.94
N VAL A 76 25.75 33.72 -5.75
CA VAL A 76 25.79 32.97 -4.49
C VAL A 76 24.44 32.38 -4.12
N GLN A 77 23.33 33.08 -4.39
CA GLN A 77 21.98 32.58 -4.17
C GLN A 77 21.65 31.41 -5.10
N GLY A 78 22.04 31.49 -6.37
CA GLY A 78 21.84 30.41 -7.34
C GLY A 78 22.68 29.18 -7.04
N ALA A 79 23.95 29.37 -6.65
CA ALA A 79 24.85 28.26 -6.32
C ALA A 79 24.46 27.53 -5.03
N LEU A 80 24.02 28.26 -4.00
CA LEU A 80 23.71 27.68 -2.68
C LEU A 80 22.22 27.53 -2.39
N ASN A 81 21.37 27.99 -3.29
CA ASN A 81 19.92 28.01 -3.16
C ASN A 81 19.44 28.63 -1.84
N ASP A 82 20.11 29.70 -1.37
CA ASP A 82 19.78 30.39 -0.12
C ASP A 82 19.59 31.90 -0.34
N GLN A 83 18.33 32.32 -0.30
CA GLN A 83 17.91 33.72 -0.52
C GLN A 83 18.41 34.69 0.55
N ARG A 84 18.91 34.19 1.70
CA ARG A 84 19.45 35.04 2.78
C ARG A 84 20.84 35.57 2.46
N LEU A 85 21.54 34.93 1.53
CA LEU A 85 22.84 35.38 1.06
C LEU A 85 22.67 36.62 0.19
N VAL A 86 23.18 37.76 0.65
CA VAL A 86 23.06 39.04 -0.07
C VAL A 86 24.39 39.78 -0.03
N VAL A 87 24.93 40.07 -1.21
CA VAL A 87 26.09 40.93 -1.39
C VAL A 87 25.62 42.36 -1.66
N SER A 88 26.19 43.32 -0.95
CA SER A 88 25.79 44.73 -0.99
C SER A 88 27.02 45.63 -1.10
N TYR A 89 26.87 46.79 -1.75
CA TYR A 89 27.90 47.83 -1.83
C TYR A 89 27.43 49.06 -1.04
N GLU A 90 28.08 49.35 0.08
CA GLU A 90 27.62 50.32 1.08
C GLU A 90 28.77 51.20 1.60
N PRO A 91 29.15 52.27 0.88
CA PRO A 91 30.33 53.09 1.18
C PRO A 91 30.24 53.96 2.44
N ASN A 92 29.07 54.04 3.07
CA ASN A 92 28.80 54.83 4.27
C ASN A 92 28.11 53.98 5.36
N PHE A 93 28.30 52.65 5.35
CA PHE A 93 27.65 51.79 6.33
C PHE A 93 28.23 52.04 7.73
N MET A 94 27.41 52.56 8.62
CA MET A 94 27.67 52.58 10.05
C MET A 94 26.73 51.57 10.71
N PRO A 95 27.25 50.53 11.40
CA PRO A 95 26.38 49.61 12.12
C PRO A 95 25.58 50.39 13.17
N PRO A 96 24.26 50.20 13.27
CA PRO A 96 23.46 50.89 14.27
C PRO A 96 23.93 50.46 15.67
N MET A 97 24.49 51.39 16.45
CA MET A 97 24.72 51.20 17.88
C MET A 97 23.37 51.33 18.60
N LEU A 98 22.78 50.20 18.99
CA LEU A 98 21.59 50.21 19.85
C LEU A 98 22.01 50.52 21.30
N PRO A 99 21.57 51.64 21.91
CA PRO A 99 21.84 51.89 23.32
C PRO A 99 21.08 50.88 24.19
N SER A 100 21.75 50.36 25.23
CA SER A 100 21.10 49.49 26.21
C SER A 100 20.02 50.26 26.97
N LEU A 101 18.78 49.77 26.96
CA LEU A 101 17.66 50.42 27.62
C LEU A 101 17.81 50.41 29.15
N PRO A 102 17.55 51.54 29.85
CA PRO A 102 17.45 51.57 31.31
C PRO A 102 16.41 50.58 31.85
N LYS A 103 16.65 50.02 33.05
CA LYS A 103 15.81 48.97 33.68
C LYS A 103 14.32 49.33 33.75
N GLU A 104 13.99 50.60 33.99
CA GLU A 104 12.61 51.07 34.11
C GLU A 104 11.88 51.11 32.76
N GLN A 105 12.56 51.52 31.69
CA GLN A 105 12.01 51.49 30.33
C GLN A 105 11.83 50.05 29.84
N LEU A 106 12.79 49.16 30.13
CA LEU A 106 12.67 47.74 29.85
C LEU A 106 11.47 47.11 30.57
N SER A 107 11.26 47.48 31.85
CA SER A 107 10.11 46.99 32.63
C SER A 107 8.76 47.45 32.08
N ARG A 108 8.67 48.66 31.50
CA ARG A 108 7.46 49.20 30.86
C ARG A 108 7.18 48.53 29.51
N LEU A 109 8.22 48.28 28.71
CA LEU A 109 8.09 47.57 27.44
C LEU A 109 7.59 46.14 27.65
N ILE A 110 8.12 45.43 28.64
CA ILE A 110 7.68 44.06 28.98
C ILE A 110 6.24 44.02 29.47
N ARG A 111 5.82 45.02 30.27
CA ARG A 111 4.42 45.14 30.71
C ARG A 111 3.47 45.36 29.53
N ASN A 112 3.89 46.17 28.55
CA ASN A 112 3.07 46.48 27.38
C ASN A 112 3.14 45.38 26.30
N SER A 113 4.10 44.45 26.39
CA SER A 113 4.27 43.35 25.44
C SER A 113 3.53 42.07 25.84
N VAL A 114 2.81 42.06 26.97
CA VAL A 114 2.01 40.90 27.42
C VAL A 114 0.58 41.34 27.69
N LYS A 115 -0.40 40.62 27.13
CA LYS A 115 -1.81 40.78 27.44
C LYS A 115 -2.36 39.48 28.00
N LEU A 116 -3.06 39.56 29.13
CA LEU A 116 -3.69 38.44 29.81
C LEU A 116 -5.20 38.68 29.92
N ASP A 117 -5.97 37.64 29.64
CA ASP A 117 -7.43 37.61 29.83
C ASP A 117 -7.89 36.19 30.24
N THR A 118 -9.07 36.10 30.86
CA THR A 118 -9.74 34.83 31.16
C THR A 118 -11.10 34.84 30.47
N LEU A 119 -11.23 34.01 29.45
CA LEU A 119 -12.42 33.87 28.62
C LEU A 119 -13.41 32.89 29.27
N ASP A 120 -14.63 32.83 28.72
CA ASP A 120 -15.68 31.90 29.12
C ASP A 120 -15.16 30.46 29.25
N ASN A 121 -15.74 29.68 30.18
CA ASN A 121 -15.32 28.31 30.51
C ASN A 121 -13.91 28.19 31.10
N ASN A 122 -13.41 29.25 31.75
CA ASN A 122 -12.08 29.29 32.38
C ASN A 122 -10.95 29.03 31.38
N VAL A 123 -11.07 29.58 30.16
CA VAL A 123 -10.03 29.51 29.13
C VAL A 123 -9.07 30.69 29.30
N GLY A 124 -7.80 30.43 29.52
CA GLY A 124 -6.78 31.47 29.57
C GLY A 124 -6.48 32.02 28.18
N TYR A 125 -6.30 33.32 28.06
CA TYR A 125 -5.76 33.96 26.87
C TYR A 125 -4.50 34.72 27.25
N LEU A 126 -3.36 34.28 26.73
CA LEU A 126 -2.06 34.90 26.96
C LEU A 126 -1.47 35.33 25.62
N ARG A 127 -1.29 36.62 25.42
CA ARG A 127 -0.60 37.18 24.25
C ARG A 127 0.78 37.66 24.65
N MET A 128 1.80 37.28 23.88
CA MET A 128 3.17 37.76 24.02
C MET A 128 3.68 38.34 22.71
N ASP A 129 4.08 39.61 22.74
CA ASP A 129 4.60 40.33 21.59
C ASP A 129 6.15 40.30 21.54
N TRP A 130 6.78 39.80 22.60
CA TRP A 130 8.23 39.65 22.72
C TRP A 130 8.61 38.43 23.55
N ILE A 131 9.51 37.58 23.04
CA ILE A 131 10.04 36.41 23.79
C ILE A 131 11.12 36.87 24.77
N ILE A 132 10.83 36.74 26.07
CA ILE A 132 11.68 37.18 27.17
C ILE A 132 12.84 36.22 27.39
N GLY A 133 14.08 36.70 27.31
CA GLY A 133 15.28 35.89 27.51
C GLY A 133 15.68 35.64 28.96
N LYS A 134 16.75 34.85 29.12
CA LYS A 134 17.25 34.36 30.42
C LYS A 134 17.63 35.48 31.39
N GLU A 135 18.37 36.49 30.94
CA GLU A 135 18.82 37.58 31.82
C GLU A 135 17.67 38.44 32.34
N THR A 136 16.72 38.75 31.46
CA THR A 136 15.52 39.51 31.79
C THR A 136 14.63 38.71 32.74
N THR A 137 14.50 37.40 32.51
CA THR A 137 13.79 36.48 33.41
C THR A 137 14.46 36.41 34.79
N ALA A 138 15.79 36.39 34.88
CA ALA A 138 16.48 36.40 36.17
C ALA A 138 16.20 37.68 36.98
N LYS A 139 16.02 38.83 36.31
CA LYS A 139 15.77 40.13 36.94
C LYS A 139 14.29 40.35 37.30
N LEU A 140 13.36 39.85 36.48
CA LEU A 140 11.92 40.16 36.58
C LEU A 140 11.02 38.93 36.78
N GLY A 141 11.57 37.73 36.87
CA GLY A 141 10.85 36.46 36.86
C GLY A 141 9.79 36.34 37.97
N SER A 142 10.09 36.77 39.19
CA SER A 142 9.12 36.74 40.30
C SER A 142 7.89 37.61 40.01
N ARG A 143 8.11 38.82 39.47
CA ARG A 143 7.03 39.73 39.09
C ARG A 143 6.22 39.21 37.91
N LEU A 144 6.87 38.56 36.95
CA LEU A 144 6.19 37.94 35.80
C LEU A 144 5.36 36.74 36.25
N ARG A 145 5.89 35.92 37.18
CA ARG A 145 5.16 34.81 37.79
C ARG A 145 3.90 35.32 38.50
N ASP A 146 4.07 36.21 39.47
CA ASP A 146 2.99 36.65 40.37
C ASP A 146 1.86 37.38 39.60
N ASN A 147 2.22 38.18 38.59
CA ASN A 147 1.24 39.01 37.87
C ASN A 147 0.66 38.38 36.60
N ILE A 148 1.31 37.38 36.02
CA ILE A 148 0.94 36.80 34.72
C ILE A 148 0.73 35.30 34.85
N TRP A 149 1.79 34.58 35.19
CA TRP A 149 1.79 33.13 35.03
C TRP A 149 0.91 32.40 36.05
N ASP A 150 0.91 32.81 37.32
CA ASP A 150 0.10 32.12 38.35
C ASP A 150 -1.39 32.17 38.03
N ARG A 151 -1.87 33.25 37.38
CA ARG A 151 -3.25 33.36 36.90
C ARG A 151 -3.55 32.46 35.71
N VAL A 152 -2.61 32.35 34.76
CA VAL A 152 -2.72 31.44 33.61
C VAL A 152 -2.68 29.99 34.06
N ALA A 153 -1.84 29.65 35.03
CA ALA A 153 -1.63 28.29 35.50
C ALA A 153 -2.91 27.63 36.05
N GLU A 154 -3.85 28.40 36.57
CA GLU A 154 -5.13 27.92 37.13
C GLU A 154 -6.24 27.71 36.07
N THR A 155 -6.03 28.12 34.82
CA THR A 155 -7.06 27.96 33.76
C THR A 155 -7.21 26.51 33.32
N SER A 156 -8.35 26.16 32.71
CA SER A 156 -8.62 24.79 32.23
C SER A 156 -7.91 24.46 30.91
N SER A 157 -7.77 25.47 30.06
CA SER A 157 -7.10 25.44 28.76
C SER A 157 -6.52 26.83 28.43
N LEU A 158 -5.64 26.91 27.44
CA LEU A 158 -4.91 28.13 27.09
C LEU A 158 -4.93 28.40 25.59
N ILE A 159 -5.27 29.63 25.22
CA ILE A 159 -4.96 30.23 23.93
C ILE A 159 -3.70 31.07 24.10
N PHE A 160 -2.59 30.60 23.54
CA PHE A 160 -1.31 31.29 23.55
C PHE A 160 -1.11 32.04 22.23
N ASP A 161 -1.12 33.36 22.26
CA ASP A 161 -1.17 34.20 21.07
C ASP A 161 0.18 34.84 20.75
N LEU A 162 0.82 34.36 19.68
CA LEU A 162 2.08 34.86 19.15
C LEU A 162 1.89 35.59 17.80
N ARG A 163 0.65 35.91 17.40
CA ARG A 163 0.35 36.59 16.12
C ARG A 163 1.05 37.94 15.95
N TYR A 164 1.47 38.55 17.05
CA TYR A 164 2.08 39.88 17.08
C TYR A 164 3.55 39.84 17.53
N CYS A 165 4.11 38.65 17.73
CA CYS A 165 5.47 38.50 18.23
C CYS A 165 6.49 38.67 17.10
N THR A 166 7.10 39.85 17.01
CA THR A 166 8.05 40.21 15.94
C THR A 166 9.52 40.25 16.38
N ALA A 167 9.78 40.03 17.68
CA ALA A 167 11.12 40.09 18.25
C ALA A 167 11.21 39.18 19.49
N GLY A 168 12.43 38.83 19.89
CA GLY A 168 12.61 37.96 21.06
C GLY A 168 14.02 37.40 21.18
N GLU A 169 14.34 36.91 22.36
CA GLU A 169 15.62 36.25 22.64
C GLU A 169 15.48 34.72 22.58
N SER A 170 16.38 34.06 21.84
CA SER A 170 16.40 32.59 21.72
C SER A 170 16.62 31.88 23.06
N SER A 171 17.26 32.55 24.03
CA SER A 171 17.44 32.06 25.40
C SER A 171 16.13 31.89 26.18
N GLY A 172 15.02 32.50 25.71
CA GLY A 172 13.69 32.35 26.29
C GLY A 172 12.93 31.11 25.82
N VAL A 173 13.33 30.51 24.69
CA VAL A 173 12.64 29.33 24.13
C VAL A 173 12.63 28.16 25.12
N PRO A 174 13.77 27.76 25.74
CA PRO A 174 13.76 26.69 26.73
C PRO A 174 12.85 26.97 27.93
N ILE A 175 12.76 28.22 28.37
CA ILE A 175 11.95 28.64 29.52
C ILE A 175 10.47 28.42 29.21
N ILE A 176 10.00 28.89 28.05
CA ILE A 176 8.59 28.76 27.64
C ILE A 176 8.21 27.29 27.47
N ILE A 177 9.00 26.50 26.74
CA ILE A 177 8.69 25.09 26.51
C ILE A 177 8.64 24.31 27.82
N SER A 178 9.49 24.65 28.79
CA SER A 178 9.48 24.02 30.12
C SER A 178 8.17 24.24 30.87
N PHE A 179 7.52 25.41 30.75
CA PHE A 179 6.22 25.61 31.39
C PHE A 179 5.12 24.68 30.85
N PHE A 180 5.28 24.15 29.63
CA PHE A 180 4.33 23.26 28.98
C PHE A 180 4.73 21.77 29.03
N SER A 181 5.85 21.42 29.66
CA SER A 181 6.33 20.05 29.81
C SER A 181 6.26 19.57 31.26
N ASP A 182 6.35 18.26 31.47
CA ASP A 182 6.49 17.68 32.81
C ASP A 182 7.92 17.83 33.35
N PRO A 183 8.13 17.94 34.68
CA PRO A 183 9.45 18.16 35.26
C PRO A 183 10.37 16.94 35.22
N GLU A 184 9.83 15.72 35.20
CA GLU A 184 10.61 14.48 35.27
C GLU A 184 11.28 14.11 33.94
N ILE A 185 10.78 14.62 32.81
CA ILE A 185 11.26 14.27 31.47
C ILE A 185 11.89 15.52 30.85
N LEU A 186 13.22 15.50 30.72
CA LEU A 186 13.94 16.53 29.98
C LEU A 186 13.79 16.28 28.48
N ILE A 187 13.21 17.26 27.78
CA ILE A 187 12.96 17.22 26.35
C ILE A 187 14.08 17.98 25.62
N HIS A 188 14.67 17.33 24.61
CA HIS A 188 15.54 18.01 23.65
C HIS A 188 14.67 18.86 22.72
N ILE A 189 14.78 20.18 22.84
CA ILE A 189 13.92 21.14 22.14
C ILE A 189 14.46 21.40 20.73
N ASP A 190 15.74 21.72 20.63
CA ASP A 190 16.39 22.18 19.39
C ASP A 190 17.91 22.07 19.50
N THR A 191 18.58 21.87 18.37
CA THR A 191 20.04 21.90 18.25
C THR A 191 20.44 23.10 17.41
N VAL A 192 21.21 24.02 17.97
CA VAL A 192 21.71 25.20 17.25
C VAL A 192 23.18 25.02 16.89
N TYR A 193 23.47 24.96 15.59
CA TYR A 193 24.85 24.95 15.07
C TYR A 193 25.28 26.38 14.73
N ASP A 194 26.40 26.84 15.30
CA ASP A 194 27.05 28.11 14.99
C ASP A 194 28.36 27.84 14.23
N ARG A 195 28.43 28.33 12.99
CA ARG A 195 29.56 28.07 12.09
C ARG A 195 30.83 28.85 12.45
N PRO A 196 30.79 30.16 12.79
CA PRO A 196 31.98 30.91 13.15
C PRO A 196 32.74 30.33 14.35
N SER A 197 32.04 29.92 15.42
CA SER A 197 32.69 29.22 16.54
C SER A 197 32.87 27.72 16.30
N ASN A 198 32.23 27.18 15.24
CA ASN A 198 32.12 25.76 14.93
C ASN A 198 31.62 24.93 16.14
N THR A 199 30.62 25.45 16.85
CA THR A 199 30.05 24.80 18.03
C THR A 199 28.58 24.48 17.83
N THR A 200 28.16 23.33 18.37
CA THR A 200 26.76 22.95 18.46
C THR A 200 26.28 23.12 19.90
N ARG A 201 25.14 23.81 20.08
CA ARG A 201 24.50 24.00 21.38
C ARG A 201 23.10 23.42 21.37
N GLU A 202 22.87 22.49 22.27
CA GLU A 202 21.56 21.89 22.48
C GLU A 202 20.71 22.75 23.42
N LEU A 203 19.42 22.85 23.11
CA LEU A 203 18.40 23.49 23.93
C LEU A 203 17.56 22.41 24.59
N TRP A 204 17.56 22.37 25.91
CA TRP A 204 16.81 21.41 26.71
C TRP A 204 15.78 22.11 27.59
N THR A 205 14.67 21.44 27.88
CA THR A 205 13.77 21.91 28.95
C THR A 205 14.52 21.96 30.28
N MET A 206 14.13 22.89 31.14
CA MET A 206 14.70 23.07 32.47
C MET A 206 14.05 22.08 33.45
N PRO A 207 14.80 21.49 34.40
CA PRO A 207 14.21 20.61 35.43
C PRO A 207 13.29 21.38 36.38
N SER A 208 13.64 22.62 36.71
CA SER A 208 12.85 23.52 37.57
C SER A 208 12.52 24.83 36.85
N VAL A 209 11.31 25.32 37.04
CA VAL A 209 10.82 26.60 36.53
C VAL A 209 10.30 27.47 37.69
N MET A 210 10.36 28.79 37.52
CA MET A 210 9.85 29.73 38.53
C MET A 210 8.33 29.90 38.39
N GLY A 211 7.57 29.03 39.05
CA GLY A 211 6.10 28.99 39.02
C GLY A 211 5.57 27.56 38.85
N LYS A 212 4.24 27.39 38.85
CA LYS A 212 3.63 26.08 38.57
C LYS A 212 3.77 25.72 37.09
N ARG A 213 4.02 24.47 36.72
CA ARG A 213 3.94 24.07 35.30
C ARG A 213 2.48 24.03 34.85
N TYR A 214 2.23 24.39 33.59
CA TYR A 214 0.93 24.16 32.95
C TYR A 214 0.68 22.66 32.71
N GLY A 215 1.78 21.89 32.59
CA GLY A 215 1.81 20.44 32.43
C GLY A 215 1.39 19.99 31.03
N ARG A 216 1.37 18.67 30.78
CA ARG A 216 0.98 18.10 29.47
C ARG A 216 -0.52 17.93 29.25
N LYS A 217 -1.33 17.94 30.31
CA LYS A 217 -2.75 17.54 30.25
C LYS A 217 -3.69 18.64 29.75
N LYS A 218 -3.44 19.90 30.12
CA LYS A 218 -4.30 21.03 29.75
C LYS A 218 -4.10 21.41 28.29
N ASP A 219 -5.19 21.57 27.55
CA ASP A 219 -5.14 21.92 26.13
C ASP A 219 -4.47 23.28 25.91
N VAL A 220 -3.61 23.35 24.89
CA VAL A 220 -2.96 24.59 24.45
C VAL A 220 -3.19 24.78 22.95
N ILE A 221 -3.73 25.92 22.57
CA ILE A 221 -3.82 26.35 21.17
C ILE A 221 -2.89 27.54 21.00
N LEU A 222 -2.00 27.45 20.02
CA LEU A 222 -1.04 28.49 19.71
C LEU A 222 -1.49 29.28 18.48
N LEU A 223 -1.56 30.60 18.56
CA LEU A 223 -1.95 31.45 17.44
C LEU A 223 -0.73 32.05 16.73
N THR A 224 -0.70 31.94 15.41
CA THR A 224 0.38 32.48 14.56
C THR A 224 -0.15 33.37 13.44
N SER A 225 0.67 34.30 12.97
CA SER A 225 0.39 35.11 11.78
C SER A 225 1.63 35.21 10.89
N LYS A 226 1.49 35.79 9.70
CA LYS A 226 2.63 36.14 8.82
C LYS A 226 3.67 37.07 9.46
N ARG A 227 3.34 37.72 10.59
CA ARG A 227 4.26 38.59 11.35
C ARG A 227 5.03 37.86 12.45
N THR A 228 4.61 36.66 12.83
CA THR A 228 5.32 35.87 13.84
C THR A 228 6.70 35.52 13.29
N ILE A 229 7.78 35.97 13.96
CA ILE A 229 9.16 35.77 13.46
C ILE A 229 10.16 35.47 14.59
N GLY A 230 11.22 34.70 14.29
CA GLY A 230 12.38 34.50 15.16
C GLY A 230 12.10 33.52 16.31
N ALA A 231 12.43 33.90 17.55
CA ALA A 231 12.27 33.03 18.73
C ALA A 231 10.81 32.54 18.91
N ALA A 232 9.81 33.30 18.46
CA ALA A 232 8.41 32.89 18.48
C ALA A 232 8.12 31.73 17.52
N GLU A 233 8.80 31.68 16.37
CA GLU A 233 8.71 30.57 15.41
C GLU A 233 9.35 29.31 16.00
N ALA A 234 10.49 29.43 16.70
CA ALA A 234 11.11 28.32 17.41
C ALA A 234 10.17 27.71 18.48
N VAL A 235 9.48 28.55 19.26
CA VAL A 235 8.45 28.09 20.22
C VAL A 235 7.30 27.40 19.51
N ALA A 236 6.79 28.01 18.43
CA ALA A 236 5.68 27.44 17.67
C ALA A 236 6.02 26.09 17.04
N TYR A 237 7.21 25.98 16.47
CA TYR A 237 7.71 24.76 15.85
C TYR A 237 7.91 23.66 16.88
N ALA A 238 8.54 23.97 18.02
CA ALA A 238 8.75 23.02 19.10
C ALA A 238 7.41 22.51 19.68
N LEU A 239 6.49 23.39 20.07
CA LEU A 239 5.21 22.98 20.64
C LEU A 239 4.34 22.19 19.65
N LYS A 240 4.41 22.53 18.35
CA LYS A 240 3.72 21.78 17.30
C LYS A 240 4.27 20.36 17.19
N ASN A 241 5.59 20.22 17.03
CA ASN A 241 6.22 18.93 16.76
C ASN A 241 6.27 18.03 18.00
N LEU A 242 6.22 18.61 19.20
CA LEU A 242 6.01 17.88 20.46
C LEU A 242 4.56 17.41 20.65
N LYS A 243 3.65 17.68 19.71
CA LYS A 243 2.20 17.49 19.86
C LYS A 243 1.68 18.09 21.17
N ARG A 244 2.23 19.25 21.56
CA ARG A 244 1.85 19.95 22.80
C ARG A 244 0.84 21.04 22.53
N ALA A 245 0.91 21.73 21.39
CA ALA A 245 -0.05 22.76 21.01
C ALA A 245 -0.55 22.58 19.58
N ILE A 246 -1.85 22.82 19.38
CA ILE A 246 -2.43 22.93 18.04
C ILE A 246 -2.16 24.35 17.54
N VAL A 247 -1.45 24.48 16.41
CA VAL A 247 -1.11 25.79 15.85
C VAL A 247 -2.23 26.25 14.91
N VAL A 248 -2.80 27.42 15.16
CA VAL A 248 -3.96 27.96 14.43
C VAL A 248 -3.64 29.36 13.90
N GLY A 249 -3.91 29.61 12.62
CA GLY A 249 -3.72 30.93 12.01
C GLY A 249 -3.02 30.84 10.66
N GLU A 250 -2.03 31.71 10.44
CA GLU A 250 -1.28 31.76 9.19
C GLU A 250 0.12 31.15 9.36
N ARG A 251 0.75 30.81 8.22
CA ARG A 251 2.18 30.49 8.17
C ARG A 251 2.98 31.69 8.68
N THR A 252 3.98 31.42 9.52
CA THR A 252 4.87 32.45 10.09
C THR A 252 5.85 33.02 9.05
N ALA A 253 6.62 34.04 9.41
CA ALA A 253 7.42 34.82 8.47
C ALA A 253 8.59 34.08 7.82
N GLY A 254 9.17 33.08 8.52
CA GLY A 254 10.36 32.37 8.06
C GLY A 254 11.66 33.11 8.37
N GLY A 255 11.92 33.38 9.66
CA GLY A 255 13.14 34.05 10.10
C GLY A 255 14.42 33.20 10.00
N SER A 256 15.46 33.63 10.70
CA SER A 256 16.72 32.89 10.84
C SER A 256 17.23 33.00 12.27
N VAL A 257 17.95 31.98 12.73
CA VAL A 257 18.53 31.96 14.08
C VAL A 257 19.56 33.07 14.24
N SER A 258 20.47 33.22 13.28
CA SER A 258 21.45 34.29 13.25
C SER A 258 21.93 34.58 11.82
N VAL A 259 21.88 35.84 11.43
CA VAL A 259 22.48 36.36 10.20
C VAL A 259 23.50 37.45 10.56
N GLN A 260 24.68 37.41 9.96
CA GLN A 260 25.70 38.42 10.15
C GLN A 260 26.01 39.12 8.84
N LYS A 261 26.19 40.44 8.91
CA LYS A 261 26.65 41.25 7.80
C LYS A 261 28.15 41.48 7.94
N ILE A 262 28.94 40.83 7.09
CA ILE A 262 30.39 40.78 7.16
C ILE A 262 30.97 41.64 6.04
N ARG A 263 31.90 42.54 6.39
CA ARG A 263 32.61 43.38 5.42
C ARG A 263 33.62 42.54 4.64
N ILE A 264 33.66 42.69 3.31
CA ILE A 264 34.60 41.95 2.45
C ILE A 264 35.93 42.72 2.37
N ALA A 265 36.92 42.22 3.11
CA ALA A 265 38.25 42.83 3.21
C ALA A 265 38.19 44.35 3.52
N GLN A 266 39.09 45.15 2.94
CA GLN A 266 39.12 46.62 3.10
C GLN A 266 38.27 47.34 2.03
N THR A 267 37.20 46.69 1.55
CA THR A 267 36.32 47.26 0.51
C THR A 267 35.04 47.82 1.11
N GLU A 268 34.26 48.54 0.31
CA GLU A 268 32.91 48.99 0.71
C GLU A 268 31.84 47.94 0.37
N PHE A 269 32.22 46.68 0.12
CA PHE A 269 31.28 45.57 -0.08
C PHE A 269 31.06 44.78 1.21
N TYR A 270 29.84 44.28 1.38
CA TYR A 270 29.42 43.44 2.49
C TYR A 270 28.67 42.22 1.98
N ILE A 271 28.82 41.09 2.66
CA ILE A 271 27.96 39.93 2.48
C ILE A 271 27.15 39.67 3.75
N THR A 272 25.85 39.45 3.59
CA THR A 272 24.98 38.94 4.64
C THR A 272 24.98 37.42 4.58
N VAL A 273 25.40 36.76 5.67
CA VAL A 273 25.57 35.30 5.75
C VAL A 273 24.75 34.76 6.92
N PRO A 274 23.94 33.71 6.73
CA PRO A 274 23.39 32.96 7.85
C PRO A 274 24.52 32.16 8.51
N VAL A 275 24.82 32.50 9.76
CA VAL A 275 25.97 31.96 10.50
C VAL A 275 25.60 30.87 11.50
N ALA A 276 24.32 30.79 11.86
CA ALA A 276 23.81 29.73 12.70
C ALA A 276 22.49 29.19 12.15
N ARG A 277 22.23 27.90 12.40
CA ARG A 277 21.00 27.20 12.02
C ARG A 277 20.42 26.38 13.17
N SER A 278 19.10 26.25 13.18
CA SER A 278 18.34 25.34 14.03
C SER A 278 18.18 23.98 13.35
N ILE A 279 18.23 22.91 14.14
CA ILE A 279 18.04 21.53 13.71
C ILE A 279 17.13 20.87 14.75
N SER A 280 15.87 20.65 14.39
CA SER A 280 14.93 20.02 15.32
C SER A 280 15.27 18.54 15.52
N PRO A 281 15.38 18.06 16.77
CA PRO A 281 15.68 16.67 17.06
C PRO A 281 14.54 15.72 16.67
N ILE A 282 13.32 16.23 16.46
CA ILE A 282 12.15 15.43 16.09
C ILE A 282 12.05 15.26 14.57
N THR A 283 12.30 16.32 13.81
CA THR A 283 12.04 16.34 12.36
C THR A 283 13.32 16.32 11.52
N GLY A 284 14.49 16.60 12.11
CA GLY A 284 15.73 16.87 11.38
C GLY A 284 15.70 18.16 10.54
N GLN A 285 14.62 18.95 10.62
CA GLN A 285 14.41 20.16 9.83
C GLN A 285 14.42 21.42 10.70
N SER A 286 14.37 22.59 10.03
CA SER A 286 14.29 23.90 10.65
C SER A 286 12.98 24.62 10.32
N TRP A 287 12.56 25.51 11.22
CA TRP A 287 11.49 26.49 11.00
C TRP A 287 11.96 27.69 10.16
N GLU A 288 13.26 27.89 10.01
CA GLU A 288 13.86 29.02 9.32
C GLU A 288 13.49 29.07 7.83
N VAL A 289 13.48 30.28 7.26
CA VAL A 289 13.19 30.59 5.84
C VAL A 289 11.75 30.30 5.42
N ARG A 290 11.24 29.09 5.68
CA ARG A 290 9.91 28.64 5.28
C ARG A 290 8.82 29.05 6.29
N GLY A 291 9.19 29.25 7.54
CA GLY A 291 8.27 29.48 8.64
C GLY A 291 7.51 28.22 9.06
N VAL A 292 6.84 28.31 10.20
CA VAL A 292 5.99 27.27 10.76
C VAL A 292 4.63 27.32 10.06
N SER A 293 4.28 26.23 9.36
CA SER A 293 2.93 26.08 8.83
C SER A 293 1.96 25.70 9.96
N PRO A 294 0.80 26.36 10.09
CA PRO A 294 -0.17 26.04 11.14
C PRO A 294 -0.79 24.66 10.92
N THR A 295 -1.28 24.03 12.00
CA THR A 295 -2.10 22.81 11.94
C THR A 295 -3.48 23.14 11.36
N VAL A 296 -4.06 24.28 11.76
CA VAL A 296 -5.34 24.78 11.23
C VAL A 296 -5.12 26.13 10.58
N LYS A 297 -5.21 26.16 9.25
CA LYS A 297 -4.99 27.36 8.45
C LYS A 297 -6.26 28.21 8.41
N VAL A 298 -6.20 29.41 8.99
CA VAL A 298 -7.26 30.41 8.96
C VAL A 298 -6.66 31.80 8.86
N ASN A 299 -7.44 32.82 8.54
CA ASN A 299 -6.93 34.18 8.62
C ASN A 299 -6.53 34.51 10.07
N ALA A 300 -5.43 35.24 10.25
CA ALA A 300 -4.97 35.61 11.60
C ALA A 300 -6.05 36.31 12.43
N LYS A 301 -6.99 37.04 11.81
CA LYS A 301 -8.13 37.68 12.49
C LYS A 301 -9.13 36.68 13.07
N GLU A 302 -9.34 35.54 12.41
CA GLU A 302 -10.30 34.49 12.78
C GLU A 302 -9.72 33.46 13.75
N ALA A 303 -8.40 33.45 13.92
CA ALA A 303 -7.67 32.44 14.70
C ALA A 303 -8.19 32.25 16.14
N VAL A 304 -8.64 33.32 16.81
CA VAL A 304 -9.21 33.23 18.17
C VAL A 304 -10.57 32.53 18.16
N VAL A 305 -11.43 32.83 17.17
CA VAL A 305 -12.76 32.21 17.05
C VAL A 305 -12.59 30.71 16.79
N LYS A 306 -11.72 30.35 15.84
CA LYS A 306 -11.42 28.95 15.55
C LYS A 306 -10.76 28.24 16.75
N ALA A 307 -9.90 28.91 17.51
CA ALA A 307 -9.33 28.34 18.73
C ALA A 307 -10.40 28.04 19.78
N LYS A 308 -11.37 28.94 19.99
CA LYS A 308 -12.50 28.69 20.90
C LYS A 308 -13.33 27.48 20.47
N SER A 309 -13.65 27.36 19.18
CA SER A 309 -14.42 26.21 18.69
C SER A 309 -13.65 24.89 18.87
N LEU A 310 -12.34 24.90 18.63
CA LEU A 310 -11.48 23.73 18.82
C LEU A 310 -11.44 23.27 20.28
N LEU A 311 -11.29 24.20 21.23
CA LEU A 311 -11.31 23.86 22.66
C LEU A 311 -12.66 23.26 23.09
N ALA A 312 -13.78 23.76 22.54
CA ALA A 312 -15.10 23.21 22.81
C ALA A 312 -15.22 21.74 22.35
N ILE A 313 -14.75 21.43 21.13
CA ILE A 313 -14.71 20.06 20.59
C ILE A 313 -13.83 19.17 21.48
N ARG A 314 -12.60 19.60 21.77
CA ARG A 314 -11.65 18.83 22.58
C ARG A 314 -12.18 18.49 23.97
N LYS A 315 -12.91 19.42 24.59
CA LYS A 315 -13.60 19.18 25.87
C LYS A 315 -14.67 18.09 25.78
N ALA A 316 -15.33 17.94 24.63
CA ALA A 316 -16.39 16.95 24.41
C ALA A 316 -15.85 15.55 24.07
N ILE A 317 -14.66 15.45 23.46
CA ILE A 317 -14.06 14.20 22.97
C ILE A 317 -14.15 13.04 23.98
N PRO A 318 -13.72 13.17 25.27
CA PRO A 318 -13.73 12.04 26.19
C PRO A 318 -15.13 11.46 26.42
N LYS A 319 -16.15 12.33 26.49
CA LYS A 319 -17.55 11.90 26.65
C LYS A 319 -18.07 11.21 25.39
N VAL A 320 -17.74 11.73 24.21
CA VAL A 320 -18.12 11.13 22.92
C VAL A 320 -17.52 9.74 22.77
N VAL A 321 -16.22 9.60 23.03
CA VAL A 321 -15.52 8.30 22.95
C VAL A 321 -16.10 7.31 23.95
N GLN A 322 -16.41 7.74 25.18
CA GLN A 322 -17.04 6.87 26.17
C GLN A 322 -18.44 6.41 25.73
N ASN A 323 -19.29 7.33 25.28
CA ASN A 323 -20.63 6.98 24.80
C ASN A 323 -20.59 5.99 23.62
N ILE A 324 -19.67 6.20 22.67
CA ILE A 324 -19.46 5.28 21.54
C ILE A 324 -19.00 3.91 22.05
N SER A 325 -18.03 3.87 22.98
CA SER A 325 -17.54 2.64 23.60
C SER A 325 -18.65 1.86 24.31
N ASP A 326 -19.56 2.56 25.00
CA ASP A 326 -20.70 1.95 25.71
C ASP A 326 -21.74 1.40 24.73
N VAL A 327 -22.06 2.15 23.67
CA VAL A 327 -22.98 1.73 22.61
C VAL A 327 -22.45 0.49 21.88
N ILE A 328 -21.16 0.47 21.52
CA ILE A 328 -20.51 -0.72 20.93
C ILE A 328 -20.59 -1.91 21.89
N GLY A 329 -20.22 -1.73 23.16
CA GLY A 329 -20.22 -2.82 24.12
C GLY A 329 -21.61 -3.45 24.35
N ARG A 330 -22.66 -2.63 24.23
CA ARG A 330 -24.04 -3.07 24.44
C ARG A 330 -24.67 -3.73 23.22
N PHE A 331 -24.45 -3.18 22.02
CA PHE A 331 -25.26 -3.51 20.85
C PHE A 331 -24.50 -4.14 19.68
N TYR A 332 -23.17 -4.12 19.66
CA TYR A 332 -22.40 -4.67 18.54
C TYR A 332 -22.44 -6.21 18.51
N ALA A 333 -22.75 -6.78 17.33
CA ALA A 333 -22.98 -8.20 17.16
C ALA A 333 -21.73 -9.07 17.39
N PHE A 334 -20.56 -8.63 16.93
CA PHE A 334 -19.30 -9.38 17.14
C PHE A 334 -18.72 -9.12 18.54
N THR A 335 -19.27 -9.83 19.53
CA THR A 335 -18.92 -9.68 20.95
C THR A 335 -17.46 -9.98 21.27
N ASP A 336 -16.83 -10.86 20.49
CA ASP A 336 -15.41 -11.21 20.56
C ASP A 336 -14.48 -10.03 20.20
N ARG A 337 -14.94 -9.14 19.32
CA ARG A 337 -14.16 -7.96 18.88
C ARG A 337 -14.34 -6.75 19.81
N VAL A 338 -15.37 -6.73 20.66
CA VAL A 338 -15.70 -5.60 21.55
C VAL A 338 -14.53 -5.19 22.45
N PRO A 339 -13.82 -6.10 23.16
CA PRO A 339 -12.71 -5.69 24.03
C PRO A 339 -11.60 -4.96 23.26
N SER A 340 -11.25 -5.46 22.07
CA SER A 340 -10.25 -4.86 21.19
C SER A 340 -10.69 -3.48 20.68
N LEU A 341 -11.95 -3.32 20.29
CA LEU A 341 -12.51 -2.04 19.86
C LEU A 341 -12.49 -1.00 20.99
N GLN A 342 -12.93 -1.38 22.19
CA GLN A 342 -12.92 -0.49 23.35
C GLN A 342 -11.51 -0.08 23.76
N GLN A 343 -10.56 -1.02 23.76
CA GLN A 343 -9.16 -0.71 24.02
C GLN A 343 -8.59 0.25 22.96
N ARG A 344 -8.92 0.03 21.69
CA ARG A 344 -8.44 0.88 20.59
C ARG A 344 -8.97 2.31 20.71
N LEU A 345 -10.26 2.47 21.00
CA LEU A 345 -10.88 3.78 21.26
C LEU A 345 -10.18 4.53 22.40
N GLN A 346 -9.78 3.84 23.47
CA GLN A 346 -9.06 4.44 24.60
C GLN A 346 -7.63 4.88 24.26
N LEU A 347 -6.95 4.15 23.38
CA LEU A 347 -5.54 4.43 23.00
C LEU A 347 -5.41 5.40 21.83
N THR A 348 -6.52 5.78 21.20
CA THR A 348 -6.51 6.62 19.99
C THR A 348 -5.91 8.00 20.26
N ASP A 349 -4.90 8.39 19.46
CA ASP A 349 -4.34 9.75 19.49
C ASP A 349 -5.28 10.73 18.78
N LEU A 350 -6.09 11.44 19.55
CA LEU A 350 -7.04 12.45 19.07
C LEU A 350 -6.44 13.87 19.11
N PHE A 351 -5.11 14.02 19.18
CA PHE A 351 -4.47 15.34 19.16
C PHE A 351 -4.67 16.07 17.82
N SER A 352 -4.71 15.33 16.71
CA SER A 352 -4.87 15.87 15.35
C SER A 352 -6.29 16.29 14.99
N VAL A 353 -7.30 15.98 15.82
CA VAL A 353 -8.71 16.28 15.54
C VAL A 353 -8.95 17.78 15.62
N VAL A 354 -9.42 18.38 14.51
CA VAL A 354 -9.67 19.82 14.40
C VAL A 354 -11.12 20.19 14.01
N SER A 355 -11.98 19.19 13.85
CA SER A 355 -13.43 19.35 13.69
C SER A 355 -14.20 18.13 14.22
N LYS A 356 -15.55 18.17 14.19
CA LYS A 356 -16.39 17.01 14.57
C LYS A 356 -16.39 15.94 13.48
N GLU A 357 -16.33 16.38 12.23
CA GLU A 357 -16.15 15.54 11.05
C GLU A 357 -14.83 14.76 11.12
N ASP A 358 -13.73 15.45 11.46
CA ASP A 358 -12.42 14.82 11.68
C ASP A 358 -12.46 13.80 12.82
N LEU A 359 -13.25 14.07 13.88
CA LEU A 359 -13.42 13.13 14.99
C LEU A 359 -14.13 11.86 14.51
N ALA A 360 -15.26 11.99 13.80
CA ALA A 360 -15.99 10.85 13.26
C ALA A 360 -15.11 10.03 12.29
N ALA A 361 -14.43 10.70 11.37
CA ALA A 361 -13.53 10.05 10.41
C ALA A 361 -12.38 9.32 11.12
N ARG A 362 -11.76 9.95 12.11
CA ARG A 362 -10.66 9.33 12.87
C ARG A 362 -11.14 8.13 13.68
N LEU A 363 -12.29 8.22 14.33
CA LEU A 363 -12.83 7.09 15.08
C LEU A 363 -13.23 5.94 14.15
N ASN A 364 -13.78 6.23 12.97
CA ASN A 364 -14.04 5.20 11.95
C ASN A 364 -12.75 4.52 11.49
N GLU A 365 -11.69 5.27 11.19
CA GLU A 365 -10.38 4.72 10.80
C GLU A 365 -9.87 3.72 11.85
N GLU A 366 -9.96 4.09 13.13
CA GLU A 366 -9.49 3.26 14.25
C GLU A 366 -10.38 2.04 14.52
N LEU A 367 -11.70 2.16 14.34
CA LEU A 367 -12.64 1.03 14.47
C LEU A 367 -12.44 0.03 13.32
N GLN A 368 -12.36 0.50 12.08
CA GLN A 368 -12.24 -0.35 10.88
C GLN A 368 -10.93 -1.13 10.84
N MET A 369 -9.84 -0.60 11.40
CA MET A 369 -8.57 -1.34 11.59
C MET A 369 -8.70 -2.60 12.48
N VAL A 370 -9.80 -2.73 13.23
CA VAL A 370 -10.02 -3.85 14.17
C VAL A 370 -11.25 -4.67 13.77
N CYS A 371 -12.34 -4.00 13.39
CA CYS A 371 -13.58 -4.70 13.10
C CYS A 371 -13.69 -5.20 11.67
N GLU A 372 -13.09 -4.53 10.68
CA GLU A 372 -13.31 -4.82 9.25
C GLU A 372 -14.81 -5.02 8.90
N ASP A 373 -15.70 -4.35 9.64
CA ASP A 373 -17.16 -4.43 9.49
C ASP A 373 -17.66 -3.08 8.97
N PRO A 374 -17.95 -2.95 7.66
CA PRO A 374 -18.33 -1.68 7.05
C PRO A 374 -19.68 -1.16 7.57
N ARG A 375 -20.50 -2.01 8.21
CA ARG A 375 -21.79 -1.63 8.80
C ARG A 375 -21.60 -0.79 10.07
N LEU A 376 -20.49 -0.97 10.78
CA LEU A 376 -20.13 -0.17 11.95
C LEU A 376 -19.55 1.19 11.52
N ASN A 377 -20.35 2.24 11.58
CA ASN A 377 -19.98 3.55 11.06
C ASN A 377 -20.46 4.69 11.95
N ILE A 378 -19.59 5.67 12.17
CA ILE A 378 -19.87 6.94 12.85
C ILE A 378 -20.07 8.03 11.81
N LYS A 379 -21.22 8.69 11.85
CA LYS A 379 -21.56 9.81 10.95
C LYS A 379 -21.67 11.12 11.72
N TYR A 380 -21.30 12.20 11.06
CA TYR A 380 -21.57 13.56 11.53
C TYR A 380 -22.75 14.12 10.71
N ASN A 381 -23.87 14.37 11.37
CA ASN A 381 -25.10 14.81 10.72
C ASN A 381 -25.11 16.34 10.69
N GLN A 382 -24.81 16.92 9.51
CA GLN A 382 -24.75 18.37 9.34
C GLN A 382 -26.12 18.98 8.96
N ASP A 383 -27.04 18.18 8.42
CA ASP A 383 -28.44 18.50 8.11
C ASP A 383 -29.15 17.17 7.77
N ASP A 384 -29.77 16.50 8.74
CA ASP A 384 -30.80 15.49 8.48
C ASP A 384 -31.64 15.33 9.74
N ALA A 385 -32.95 15.57 9.61
CA ALA A 385 -33.92 15.14 10.61
C ALA A 385 -33.73 13.62 10.83
N PRO A 386 -33.95 13.09 12.03
CA PRO A 386 -34.05 11.64 12.17
C PRO A 386 -35.10 11.18 11.16
N ILE A 387 -34.67 10.40 10.17
CA ILE A 387 -35.58 9.52 9.47
C ILE A 387 -36.05 8.59 10.58
N GLU A 388 -37.22 8.89 11.14
CA GLU A 388 -38.00 7.87 11.82
C GLU A 388 -38.18 6.79 10.77
N GLU A 389 -37.34 5.76 10.83
CA GLU A 389 -37.68 4.48 10.22
C GLU A 389 -38.98 4.08 10.91
N GLU A 390 -40.10 4.28 10.19
CA GLU A 390 -41.39 3.74 10.55
C GLU A 390 -41.19 2.25 10.81
N ASP A 391 -41.32 1.87 12.08
CA ASP A 391 -41.44 0.49 12.51
C ASP A 391 -42.58 -0.10 11.66
N PRO A 392 -42.31 -1.06 10.75
CA PRO A 392 -43.35 -1.59 9.89
C PRO A 392 -44.38 -2.26 10.80
N GLU A 393 -45.55 -1.63 10.88
CA GLU A 393 -46.61 -1.97 11.82
C GLU A 393 -46.73 -3.49 12.02
N LEU A 394 -46.76 -3.89 13.29
CA LEU A 394 -47.21 -5.20 13.73
C LEU A 394 -48.55 -5.52 13.06
N TYR A 395 -48.54 -6.36 12.02
CA TYR A 395 -49.73 -7.09 11.60
C TYR A 395 -50.01 -8.18 12.65
N ASN A 396 -50.67 -7.76 13.73
CA ASN A 396 -51.26 -8.65 14.71
C ASN A 396 -52.56 -9.22 14.15
N GLY A 397 -52.57 -10.54 13.94
CA GLY A 397 -53.74 -11.41 14.00
C GLY A 397 -54.78 -11.23 12.89
N LEU A 398 -54.65 -12.02 11.82
CA LEU A 398 -55.73 -12.19 10.84
C LEU A 398 -55.93 -13.68 10.54
N SER A 399 -56.94 -14.30 11.15
CA SER A 399 -57.42 -15.65 10.85
C SER A 399 -58.71 -15.57 10.03
N HIS A 400 -58.60 -15.64 8.70
CA HIS A 400 -59.71 -15.98 7.81
C HIS A 400 -59.14 -16.49 6.48
N VAL A 401 -59.38 -17.77 6.16
CA VAL A 401 -58.87 -18.48 4.97
C VAL A 401 -59.13 -17.75 3.64
N ALA A 402 -60.23 -16.98 3.54
CA ALA A 402 -60.54 -16.17 2.37
C ALA A 402 -59.55 -15.01 2.13
N LEU A 403 -59.13 -14.32 3.20
CA LEU A 403 -58.15 -13.23 3.13
C LEU A 403 -56.73 -13.74 2.87
N LEU A 404 -56.38 -14.92 3.39
CA LEU A 404 -55.10 -15.59 3.07
C LEU A 404 -55.03 -16.00 1.59
N THR A 405 -56.16 -16.45 1.03
CA THR A 405 -56.24 -16.78 -0.40
C THR A 405 -56.06 -15.53 -1.27
N GLU A 406 -56.72 -14.43 -0.92
CA GLU A 406 -56.57 -13.14 -1.60
C GLU A 406 -55.14 -12.58 -1.48
N LEU A 407 -54.51 -12.73 -0.31
CA LEU A 407 -53.11 -12.35 -0.07
C LEU A 407 -52.14 -13.15 -0.95
N VAL A 408 -52.30 -14.47 -1.04
CA VAL A 408 -51.45 -15.30 -1.91
C VAL A 408 -51.67 -14.94 -3.38
N ASP A 409 -52.92 -14.77 -3.82
CA ASP A 409 -53.27 -14.44 -5.21
C ASP A 409 -52.78 -13.03 -5.62
N THR A 410 -52.64 -12.09 -4.67
CA THR A 410 -52.09 -10.75 -4.92
C THR A 410 -50.58 -10.66 -4.76
N THR A 411 -49.98 -11.50 -3.91
CA THR A 411 -48.54 -11.46 -3.62
C THR A 411 -47.72 -12.28 -4.61
N PHE A 412 -48.18 -13.47 -4.99
CA PHE A 412 -47.43 -14.40 -5.82
C PHE A 412 -48.02 -14.47 -7.22
N LYS A 413 -47.30 -13.91 -8.18
CA LYS A 413 -47.62 -14.04 -9.60
C LYS A 413 -46.90 -15.25 -10.18
N VAL A 414 -47.67 -16.22 -10.70
CA VAL A 414 -47.16 -17.48 -11.25
C VAL A 414 -47.55 -17.61 -12.72
N GLU A 415 -46.57 -17.77 -13.60
CA GLU A 415 -46.77 -17.92 -15.04
C GLU A 415 -45.85 -19.04 -15.59
N ILE A 416 -46.23 -19.64 -16.72
CA ILE A 416 -45.35 -20.51 -17.50
C ILE A 416 -45.02 -19.78 -18.79
N LEU A 417 -43.74 -19.41 -18.95
CA LEU A 417 -43.21 -18.69 -20.09
C LEU A 417 -42.81 -19.66 -21.22
N SER A 418 -42.28 -19.10 -22.31
CA SER A 418 -41.69 -19.87 -23.41
C SER A 418 -40.64 -20.87 -22.91
N HIS A 419 -40.46 -21.96 -23.65
CA HIS A 419 -39.53 -23.05 -23.35
C HIS A 419 -39.82 -23.84 -22.06
N ASN A 420 -41.08 -23.82 -21.59
CA ASN A 420 -41.51 -24.48 -20.34
C ASN A 420 -40.72 -23.95 -19.12
N THR A 421 -40.48 -22.63 -19.10
CA THR A 421 -39.83 -21.94 -17.98
C THR A 421 -40.89 -21.39 -17.03
N GLY A 422 -40.88 -21.84 -15.79
CA GLY A 422 -41.71 -21.29 -14.73
C GLY A 422 -41.26 -19.89 -14.35
N TYR A 423 -42.20 -19.00 -14.06
CA TYR A 423 -41.94 -17.64 -13.61
C TYR A 423 -42.74 -17.36 -12.34
N LEU A 424 -42.03 -16.99 -11.27
CA LEU A 424 -42.57 -16.69 -9.96
C LEU A 424 -42.12 -15.28 -9.57
N CYS A 425 -43.05 -14.35 -9.43
CA CYS A 425 -42.77 -12.97 -9.01
C CYS A 425 -43.51 -12.65 -7.72
N PHE A 426 -42.82 -12.03 -6.77
CA PHE A 426 -43.42 -11.56 -5.52
C PHE A 426 -42.59 -10.43 -4.89
N ASP A 427 -43.28 -9.41 -4.38
CA ASP A 427 -42.65 -8.17 -3.91
C ASP A 427 -42.36 -8.16 -2.40
N LYS A 428 -42.80 -9.19 -1.66
CA LYS A 428 -42.60 -9.29 -0.20
C LYS A 428 -42.65 -10.72 0.32
N PHE A 429 -41.81 -11.02 1.30
CA PHE A 429 -41.86 -12.27 2.09
C PHE A 429 -42.90 -12.14 3.21
N VAL A 430 -44.09 -12.70 2.98
CA VAL A 430 -45.27 -12.57 3.87
C VAL A 430 -45.13 -13.39 5.15
N LYS A 431 -45.30 -12.77 6.33
CA LYS A 431 -45.38 -13.46 7.62
C LYS A 431 -46.82 -13.94 7.90
N SER A 432 -47.02 -15.19 8.28
CA SER A 432 -48.31 -15.72 8.75
C SER A 432 -48.22 -16.20 10.20
N SER A 433 -49.26 -15.95 10.99
CA SER A 433 -49.45 -16.53 12.33
C SER A 433 -49.87 -18.00 12.29
N SER A 434 -50.38 -18.47 11.14
CA SER A 434 -50.84 -19.85 10.88
C SER A 434 -49.99 -20.45 9.75
N SER A 435 -48.80 -20.97 10.07
CA SER A 435 -47.83 -21.42 9.05
C SER A 435 -48.39 -22.51 8.13
N GLY A 436 -49.23 -23.42 8.64
CA GLY A 436 -49.77 -24.54 7.86
C GLY A 436 -50.78 -24.13 6.77
N GLU A 437 -51.63 -23.13 7.01
CA GLU A 437 -52.62 -22.68 6.00
C GLU A 437 -51.95 -21.97 4.82
N LEU A 438 -50.90 -21.18 5.09
CA LEU A 438 -50.10 -20.52 4.05
C LEU A 438 -49.34 -21.55 3.22
N GLU A 439 -48.76 -22.57 3.86
CA GLU A 439 -48.06 -23.66 3.19
C GLU A 439 -48.98 -24.44 2.24
N GLU A 440 -50.20 -24.82 2.67
CA GLU A 440 -51.18 -25.50 1.81
C GLU A 440 -51.58 -24.67 0.59
N LEU A 441 -51.73 -23.35 0.77
CA LEU A 441 -52.05 -22.43 -0.33
C LEU A 441 -50.88 -22.30 -1.30
N MET A 442 -49.65 -22.11 -0.81
CA MET A 442 -48.44 -22.05 -1.65
C MET A 442 -48.23 -23.35 -2.42
N ALA A 443 -48.40 -24.50 -1.76
CA ALA A 443 -48.34 -25.83 -2.38
C ALA A 443 -49.26 -25.91 -3.61
N LYS A 444 -50.52 -25.45 -3.47
CA LYS A 444 -51.54 -25.54 -4.51
C LYS A 444 -51.41 -24.48 -5.61
N LYS A 445 -51.08 -23.24 -5.25
CA LYS A 445 -51.13 -22.08 -6.16
C LYS A 445 -49.78 -21.76 -6.81
N VAL A 446 -48.67 -22.09 -6.15
CA VAL A 446 -47.31 -21.79 -6.62
C VAL A 446 -46.62 -23.06 -7.11
N TRP A 447 -46.49 -24.06 -6.24
CA TRP A 447 -45.61 -25.18 -6.54
C TRP A 447 -46.26 -26.25 -7.43
N GLU A 448 -47.56 -26.51 -7.29
CA GLU A 448 -48.28 -27.45 -8.16
C GLU A 448 -48.25 -27.04 -9.66
N PRO A 449 -48.44 -25.76 -10.04
CA PRO A 449 -48.27 -25.32 -11.44
C PRO A 449 -46.82 -25.36 -11.95
N LEU A 450 -45.83 -25.14 -11.08
CA LEU A 450 -44.41 -25.06 -11.46
C LEU A 450 -43.71 -26.42 -11.46
N LYS A 451 -44.34 -27.47 -10.93
CA LYS A 451 -43.69 -28.76 -10.65
C LYS A 451 -43.10 -29.45 -11.88
N ASP A 452 -43.60 -29.17 -13.08
CA ASP A 452 -43.21 -29.82 -14.35
C ASP A 452 -42.40 -28.88 -15.28
N THR A 453 -42.00 -27.69 -14.82
CA THR A 453 -41.20 -26.76 -15.62
C THR A 453 -39.72 -27.18 -15.68
N ASN A 454 -39.02 -26.79 -16.75
CA ASN A 454 -37.61 -27.12 -16.96
C ASN A 454 -36.69 -26.22 -16.14
N ASN A 455 -37.00 -24.92 -16.12
CA ASN A 455 -36.29 -23.86 -15.43
C ASN A 455 -37.28 -23.01 -14.63
N LEU A 456 -36.83 -22.39 -13.55
CA LEU A 456 -37.62 -21.48 -12.73
C LEU A 456 -36.93 -20.12 -12.64
N ILE A 457 -37.66 -19.07 -13.00
CA ILE A 457 -37.29 -17.68 -12.77
C ILE A 457 -38.01 -17.19 -11.53
N ILE A 458 -37.27 -16.70 -10.53
CA ILE A 458 -37.80 -16.04 -9.34
C ILE A 458 -37.48 -14.56 -9.46
N ASP A 459 -38.49 -13.73 -9.66
CA ASP A 459 -38.33 -12.30 -9.87
C ASP A 459 -38.46 -11.53 -8.56
N LEU A 460 -37.33 -11.00 -8.08
CA LEU A 460 -37.24 -10.19 -6.86
C LEU A 460 -36.88 -8.74 -7.18
N ARG A 461 -36.97 -8.30 -8.43
CA ARG A 461 -36.55 -6.95 -8.85
C ARG A 461 -37.26 -5.85 -8.09
N PHE A 462 -38.49 -6.05 -7.59
CA PHE A 462 -39.22 -5.07 -6.79
C PHE A 462 -39.44 -5.53 -5.34
N ASN A 463 -38.72 -6.58 -4.90
CA ASN A 463 -38.92 -7.16 -3.59
C ASN A 463 -38.29 -6.30 -2.48
N THR A 464 -39.11 -5.87 -1.53
CA THR A 464 -38.71 -4.97 -0.44
C THR A 464 -38.43 -5.69 0.89
N GLY A 465 -38.26 -7.02 0.85
CA GLY A 465 -37.91 -7.84 2.02
C GLY A 465 -39.13 -8.52 2.65
N GLY A 466 -39.15 -8.65 3.98
CA GLY A 466 -40.25 -9.29 4.70
C GLY A 466 -39.78 -10.22 5.83
N SER A 467 -40.31 -11.45 5.88
CA SER A 467 -40.10 -12.40 6.98
C SER A 467 -39.10 -13.51 6.67
N SER A 468 -38.07 -13.67 7.51
CA SER A 468 -37.07 -14.75 7.41
C SER A 468 -37.67 -16.16 7.60
N THR A 469 -38.83 -16.30 8.25
CA THR A 469 -39.56 -17.58 8.33
C THR A 469 -40.13 -18.02 6.98
N SER A 470 -40.48 -17.07 6.13
CA SER A 470 -41.06 -17.34 4.81
C SER A 470 -39.95 -17.60 3.80
N LEU A 471 -38.78 -16.98 4.01
CA LEU A 471 -37.53 -17.32 3.33
C LEU A 471 -37.19 -18.80 3.50
N SER A 472 -37.13 -19.32 4.74
CA SER A 472 -36.83 -20.75 4.98
C SER A 472 -37.85 -21.70 4.36
N LEU A 473 -39.13 -21.31 4.31
CA LEU A 473 -40.19 -22.08 3.64
C LEU A 473 -39.95 -22.17 2.13
N ILE A 474 -39.70 -21.05 1.45
CA ILE A 474 -39.45 -21.02 0.00
C ILE A 474 -38.18 -21.80 -0.35
N LEU A 475 -37.10 -21.62 0.41
CA LEU A 475 -35.87 -22.39 0.22
C LEU A 475 -36.10 -23.90 0.37
N SER A 476 -36.97 -24.33 1.29
CA SER A 476 -37.33 -25.74 1.46
C SER A 476 -37.99 -26.34 0.20
N TYR A 477 -38.76 -25.56 -0.56
CA TYR A 477 -39.36 -26.01 -1.82
C TYR A 477 -38.35 -26.16 -2.95
N LEU A 478 -37.21 -25.46 -2.88
CA LEU A 478 -36.15 -25.53 -3.87
C LEU A 478 -35.16 -26.69 -3.62
N GLN A 479 -35.33 -27.45 -2.55
CA GLN A 479 -34.43 -28.54 -2.16
C GLN A 479 -35.09 -29.92 -2.29
N ASP A 480 -34.26 -30.97 -2.17
CA ASP A 480 -34.74 -32.34 -2.12
C ASP A 480 -35.20 -32.74 -0.70
N ARG A 481 -36.31 -33.46 -0.62
CA ARG A 481 -36.94 -33.87 0.65
C ARG A 481 -36.10 -34.86 1.48
N SER A 482 -35.11 -35.51 0.88
CA SER A 482 -34.38 -36.62 1.49
C SER A 482 -33.25 -36.17 2.41
N LYS A 483 -32.86 -34.89 2.38
CA LYS A 483 -31.74 -34.35 3.15
C LYS A 483 -32.20 -33.17 4.00
N LYS A 484 -31.74 -33.13 5.25
CA LYS A 484 -31.87 -31.92 6.08
C LYS A 484 -30.80 -30.94 5.63
N HIS A 485 -31.20 -29.73 5.26
CA HIS A 485 -30.30 -28.64 4.91
C HIS A 485 -30.37 -27.54 5.98
N HIS A 486 -29.22 -27.08 6.45
CA HIS A 486 -29.14 -25.82 7.16
C HIS A 486 -29.08 -24.69 6.13
N PHE A 487 -29.90 -23.64 6.28
CA PHE A 487 -29.87 -22.51 5.37
C PHE A 487 -29.08 -21.34 5.92
N PHE A 488 -29.41 -20.89 7.13
CA PHE A 488 -28.74 -19.76 7.77
C PHE A 488 -29.05 -19.69 9.26
N THR A 489 -28.25 -18.91 9.98
CA THR A 489 -28.44 -18.58 11.39
C THR A 489 -28.45 -17.08 11.58
N ILE A 490 -29.45 -16.57 12.29
CA ILE A 490 -29.51 -15.16 12.69
C ILE A 490 -29.14 -15.06 14.17
N TYR A 491 -28.07 -14.34 14.47
CA TYR A 491 -27.73 -13.93 15.84
C TYR A 491 -28.16 -12.50 16.07
N ASP A 492 -29.13 -12.29 16.97
CA ASP A 492 -29.58 -10.97 17.42
C ASP A 492 -28.91 -10.63 18.76
N ARG A 493 -28.06 -9.60 18.75
CA ARG A 493 -27.34 -9.13 19.94
C ARG A 493 -28.24 -8.46 20.99
N ILE A 494 -29.31 -7.79 20.55
CA ILE A 494 -30.24 -7.08 21.44
C ILE A 494 -31.03 -8.09 22.27
N GLN A 495 -31.55 -9.13 21.62
CA GLN A 495 -32.27 -10.21 22.29
C GLN A 495 -31.33 -11.24 22.90
N ASN A 496 -30.09 -11.30 22.41
CA ASN A 496 -29.08 -12.30 22.72
C ASN A 496 -29.56 -13.73 22.42
N ILE A 497 -30.17 -13.90 21.24
CA ILE A 497 -30.74 -15.17 20.76
C ILE A 497 -30.12 -15.48 19.39
N SER A 498 -29.72 -16.74 19.21
CA SER A 498 -29.43 -17.31 17.89
C SER A 498 -30.62 -18.14 17.42
N THR A 499 -31.10 -17.88 16.21
CA THR A 499 -32.18 -18.63 15.57
C THR A 499 -31.64 -19.32 14.32
N GLU A 500 -31.68 -20.65 14.31
CA GLU A 500 -31.29 -21.47 13.15
C GLU A 500 -32.50 -21.67 12.23
N TYR A 501 -32.28 -21.54 10.93
CA TYR A 501 -33.29 -21.76 9.90
C TYR A 501 -32.86 -22.94 9.02
N ASP A 502 -33.59 -24.04 9.17
CA ASP A 502 -33.35 -25.30 8.46
C ASP A 502 -34.46 -25.61 7.44
N SER A 503 -34.18 -26.55 6.55
CA SER A 503 -35.19 -27.18 5.68
C SER A 503 -36.31 -27.83 6.49
N LEU A 504 -37.55 -27.62 6.07
CA LEU A 504 -38.70 -28.24 6.70
C LEU A 504 -38.73 -29.76 6.44
N PRO A 505 -38.89 -30.62 7.48
CA PRO A 505 -38.82 -32.08 7.33
C PRO A 505 -40.01 -32.67 6.58
N LEU A 506 -41.16 -32.00 6.62
CA LEU A 506 -42.39 -32.35 5.91
C LEU A 506 -42.91 -31.06 5.28
N ILE A 507 -43.00 -31.05 3.95
CA ILE A 507 -43.55 -29.93 3.18
C ILE A 507 -44.70 -30.41 2.29
N THR A 508 -45.74 -29.60 2.22
CA THR A 508 -46.97 -29.87 1.48
C THR A 508 -46.79 -29.54 0.01
N GLY A 509 -47.28 -30.42 -0.89
CA GLY A 509 -47.17 -30.22 -2.35
C GLY A 509 -45.79 -30.55 -2.94
N PRO A 510 -45.66 -30.52 -4.28
CA PRO A 510 -44.42 -30.92 -4.95
C PRO A 510 -43.27 -29.95 -4.63
N THR A 511 -42.05 -30.46 -4.48
CA THR A 511 -40.84 -29.62 -4.44
C THR A 511 -40.33 -29.40 -5.87
N TYR A 512 -39.64 -28.28 -6.08
CA TYR A 512 -38.94 -28.03 -7.34
C TYR A 512 -37.71 -28.95 -7.50
N GLY A 513 -37.18 -29.48 -6.40
CA GLY A 513 -36.04 -30.39 -6.37
C GLY A 513 -34.72 -29.66 -6.61
N SER A 514 -33.58 -30.35 -6.47
CA SER A 514 -32.24 -29.75 -6.48
C SER A 514 -31.58 -29.62 -7.87
N THR A 515 -32.05 -30.35 -8.88
CA THR A 515 -31.31 -30.52 -10.15
C THR A 515 -31.71 -29.56 -11.27
N ARG A 516 -32.89 -28.96 -11.19
CA ARG A 516 -33.41 -28.04 -12.22
C ARG A 516 -32.90 -26.63 -12.02
N GLY A 517 -32.69 -25.90 -13.11
CA GLY A 517 -32.18 -24.53 -13.08
C GLY A 517 -33.13 -23.57 -12.34
N VAL A 518 -32.57 -22.79 -11.42
CA VAL A 518 -33.25 -21.71 -10.69
C VAL A 518 -32.47 -20.42 -10.94
N TYR A 519 -33.16 -19.39 -11.42
CA TYR A 519 -32.59 -18.10 -11.77
C TYR A 519 -33.32 -17.01 -10.99
N VAL A 520 -32.58 -16.19 -10.25
CA VAL A 520 -33.15 -15.15 -9.38
C VAL A 520 -32.87 -13.79 -9.98
N LEU A 521 -33.92 -13.02 -10.26
CA LEU A 521 -33.78 -11.68 -10.80
C LEU A 521 -33.68 -10.65 -9.69
N THR A 522 -32.71 -9.76 -9.79
CA THR A 522 -32.44 -8.72 -8.79
C THR A 522 -32.35 -7.33 -9.43
N SER A 523 -32.63 -6.29 -8.65
CA SER A 523 -32.39 -4.90 -9.04
C SER A 523 -31.90 -4.09 -7.84
N TYR A 524 -31.56 -2.81 -8.07
CA TYR A 524 -31.26 -1.89 -6.96
C TYR A 524 -32.39 -1.76 -5.92
N HIS A 525 -33.63 -2.11 -6.26
CA HIS A 525 -34.77 -2.09 -5.34
C HIS A 525 -34.88 -3.34 -4.47
N THR A 526 -34.19 -4.43 -4.82
CA THR A 526 -34.19 -5.64 -4.01
C THR A 526 -33.55 -5.32 -2.65
N ALA A 527 -34.30 -5.53 -1.56
CA ALA A 527 -33.90 -5.11 -0.21
C ALA A 527 -34.23 -6.14 0.88
N GLY A 528 -33.50 -6.09 1.99
CA GLY A 528 -33.75 -6.89 3.18
C GLY A 528 -33.77 -8.40 2.90
N VAL A 529 -34.87 -9.08 3.24
CA VAL A 529 -35.02 -10.54 3.05
C VAL A 529 -34.96 -10.96 1.57
N GLY A 530 -35.27 -10.08 0.63
CA GLY A 530 -35.07 -10.35 -0.81
C GLY A 530 -33.60 -10.48 -1.17
N GLU A 531 -32.74 -9.69 -0.52
CA GLU A 531 -31.29 -9.80 -0.67
C GLU A 531 -30.77 -11.04 0.05
N GLU A 532 -31.26 -11.34 1.27
CA GLU A 532 -30.94 -12.59 1.98
C GLU A 532 -31.28 -13.82 1.13
N PHE A 533 -32.40 -13.81 0.41
CA PHE A 533 -32.77 -14.89 -0.52
C PHE A 533 -31.78 -15.02 -1.68
N ALA A 534 -31.46 -13.92 -2.37
CA ALA A 534 -30.52 -13.94 -3.49
C ALA A 534 -29.13 -14.41 -3.05
N TYR A 535 -28.64 -13.90 -1.92
CA TYR A 535 -27.38 -14.31 -1.31
C TYR A 535 -27.35 -15.82 -1.00
N LEU A 536 -28.41 -16.33 -0.39
CA LEU A 536 -28.50 -17.76 -0.06
C LEU A 536 -28.59 -18.65 -1.30
N ILE A 537 -29.16 -18.18 -2.40
CA ILE A 537 -29.18 -18.96 -3.65
C ILE A 537 -27.76 -19.19 -4.19
N GLN A 538 -26.89 -18.18 -4.07
CA GLN A 538 -25.47 -18.30 -4.40
C GLN A 538 -24.71 -19.18 -3.40
N SER A 539 -24.87 -18.92 -2.09
CA SER A 539 -24.15 -19.62 -1.02
C SER A 539 -24.54 -21.10 -0.89
N LEU A 540 -25.80 -21.45 -1.21
CA LEU A 540 -26.27 -22.83 -1.26
C LEU A 540 -25.95 -23.52 -2.59
N HIS A 541 -25.32 -22.82 -3.54
CA HIS A 541 -25.07 -23.30 -4.90
C HIS A 541 -26.34 -23.83 -5.59
N ARG A 542 -27.48 -23.19 -5.29
CA ARG A 542 -28.78 -23.67 -5.76
C ARG A 542 -29.18 -23.05 -7.09
N GLY A 543 -28.62 -21.92 -7.48
CA GLY A 543 -29.03 -21.27 -8.72
C GLY A 543 -28.17 -20.06 -9.03
N THR A 544 -28.63 -19.29 -10.01
CA THR A 544 -27.90 -18.15 -10.56
C THR A 544 -28.66 -16.87 -10.28
N VAL A 545 -28.00 -15.86 -9.73
CA VAL A 545 -28.53 -14.52 -9.54
C VAL A 545 -28.18 -13.66 -10.76
N VAL A 546 -29.19 -13.01 -11.35
CA VAL A 546 -29.07 -12.24 -12.58
C VAL A 546 -29.71 -10.87 -12.39
N GLY A 547 -29.02 -9.78 -12.73
CA GLY A 547 -29.57 -8.42 -12.64
C GLY A 547 -28.59 -7.40 -12.09
N GLU A 548 -29.10 -6.40 -11.38
CA GLU A 548 -28.27 -5.33 -10.81
C GLU A 548 -27.83 -5.67 -9.39
N ILE A 549 -26.75 -5.03 -8.92
CA ILE A 549 -26.37 -5.07 -7.51
C ILE A 549 -27.54 -4.54 -6.66
N THR A 550 -27.90 -5.28 -5.62
CA THR A 550 -29.06 -4.96 -4.78
C THR A 550 -28.81 -3.74 -3.88
N SER A 551 -29.83 -3.29 -3.15
CA SER A 551 -29.80 -2.01 -2.42
C SER A 551 -28.73 -1.91 -1.31
N GLY A 552 -28.35 -3.03 -0.71
CA GLY A 552 -27.53 -3.10 0.50
C GLY A 552 -28.27 -2.68 1.77
N ASN A 553 -29.58 -2.46 1.72
CA ASN A 553 -30.40 -2.02 2.84
C ASN A 553 -30.85 -3.22 3.68
N LEU A 554 -29.93 -3.72 4.50
CA LEU A 554 -30.22 -4.77 5.47
C LEU A 554 -30.73 -4.19 6.79
N MET A 555 -31.76 -4.82 7.35
CA MET A 555 -32.33 -4.51 8.67
C MET A 555 -31.43 -4.99 9.83
N HIS A 556 -30.12 -5.13 9.60
CA HIS A 556 -29.16 -5.72 10.54
C HIS A 556 -28.48 -4.67 11.45
N SER A 557 -28.71 -3.39 11.19
CA SER A 557 -28.06 -2.28 11.88
C SER A 557 -29.05 -1.27 12.47
N LYS A 558 -28.63 -0.56 13.52
CA LYS A 558 -29.40 0.50 14.15
C LYS A 558 -28.53 1.72 14.42
N THR A 559 -29.08 2.91 14.19
CA THR A 559 -28.37 4.18 14.43
C THR A 559 -28.71 4.76 15.79
N PHE A 560 -27.67 5.15 16.54
CA PHE A 560 -27.76 5.73 17.88
C PHE A 560 -27.15 7.14 17.90
N PRO A 561 -27.91 8.19 18.24
CA PRO A 561 -27.35 9.53 18.40
C PRO A 561 -26.46 9.61 19.65
N ILE A 562 -25.37 10.38 19.59
CA ILE A 562 -24.46 10.60 20.72
C ILE A 562 -24.83 11.89 21.46
N ASP A 563 -25.33 11.73 22.69
CA ASP A 563 -25.88 12.81 23.51
C ASP A 563 -25.01 14.08 23.59
N GLY A 564 -25.62 15.21 23.22
CA GLY A 564 -25.00 16.53 23.28
C GLY A 564 -24.05 16.83 22.11
N THR A 565 -24.14 16.05 21.02
CA THR A 565 -23.37 16.24 19.79
C THR A 565 -24.22 15.94 18.55
N ASP A 566 -23.75 16.36 17.37
CA ASP A 566 -24.37 16.04 16.08
C ASP A 566 -23.73 14.78 15.45
N ILE A 567 -23.19 13.90 16.29
CA ILE A 567 -22.57 12.64 15.89
C ILE A 567 -23.56 11.51 16.19
N ALA A 568 -23.69 10.57 15.26
CA ALA A 568 -24.44 9.34 15.44
C ALA A 568 -23.57 8.14 15.07
N ILE A 569 -23.84 6.98 15.68
CA ILE A 569 -23.17 5.73 15.38
C ILE A 569 -24.19 4.68 14.91
N THR A 570 -23.94 4.10 13.75
CA THR A 570 -24.68 2.95 13.22
C THR A 570 -23.97 1.67 13.69
N ILE A 571 -24.69 0.82 14.41
CA ILE A 571 -24.19 -0.44 14.98
C ILE A 571 -24.91 -1.62 14.32
N PRO A 572 -24.18 -2.57 13.72
CA PRO A 572 -24.76 -3.86 13.36
C PRO A 572 -25.00 -4.67 14.63
N PHE A 573 -26.27 -4.98 14.89
CA PHE A 573 -26.71 -5.77 16.03
C PHE A 573 -27.16 -7.17 15.63
N ILE A 574 -27.31 -7.43 14.33
CA ILE A 574 -27.59 -8.75 13.77
C ILE A 574 -26.37 -9.26 13.01
N ASN A 575 -26.03 -10.53 13.24
CA ASN A 575 -25.17 -11.30 12.35
C ASN A 575 -26.02 -12.32 11.60
N PHE A 576 -25.97 -12.25 10.28
CA PHE A 576 -26.58 -13.23 9.38
C PHE A 576 -25.48 -14.18 8.92
N LEU A 577 -25.54 -15.42 9.40
CA LEU A 577 -24.58 -16.48 9.09
C LEU A 577 -25.20 -17.40 8.04
N ASP A 578 -24.54 -17.65 6.93
CA ASP A 578 -25.04 -18.59 5.90
C ASP A 578 -24.82 -20.06 6.26
N ASN A 579 -25.09 -20.94 5.29
CA ASN A 579 -24.91 -22.39 5.39
C ASN A 579 -23.46 -22.82 5.62
N ASN A 580 -22.48 -21.98 5.31
CA ASN A 580 -21.06 -22.24 5.52
C ASN A 580 -20.56 -21.64 6.86
N GLY A 581 -21.43 -20.94 7.58
CA GLY A 581 -21.09 -20.23 8.82
C GLY A 581 -20.40 -18.89 8.58
N GLU A 582 -20.38 -18.39 7.34
CA GLU A 582 -19.82 -17.09 7.02
C GLU A 582 -20.83 -15.99 7.32
N CYS A 583 -20.36 -14.90 7.96
CA CYS A 583 -21.23 -13.79 8.30
C CYS A 583 -21.31 -12.81 7.14
N TRP A 584 -22.50 -12.61 6.60
CA TRP A 584 -22.73 -11.65 5.54
C TRP A 584 -22.77 -10.22 6.10
N LEU A 585 -21.86 -9.37 5.64
CA LEU A 585 -21.72 -7.99 6.09
C LEU A 585 -22.53 -6.99 5.26
N GLY A 586 -23.37 -7.47 4.34
CA GLY A 586 -24.21 -6.63 3.47
C GLY A 586 -23.45 -5.95 2.35
N GLY A 587 -23.89 -4.74 1.97
CA GLY A 587 -23.36 -3.98 0.83
C GLY A 587 -24.03 -4.26 -0.51
N GLY A 588 -25.09 -5.07 -0.50
CA GLY A 588 -25.82 -5.54 -1.67
C GLY A 588 -25.28 -6.88 -2.17
N VAL A 589 -26.17 -7.75 -2.64
CA VAL A 589 -25.82 -8.98 -3.35
C VAL A 589 -25.29 -8.59 -4.72
N VAL A 590 -24.14 -9.14 -5.07
CA VAL A 590 -23.56 -9.01 -6.40
C VAL A 590 -24.04 -10.21 -7.24
N PRO A 591 -24.85 -9.99 -8.28
CA PRO A 591 -25.33 -11.07 -9.14
C PRO A 591 -24.19 -11.83 -9.84
N ASP A 592 -24.42 -13.11 -10.14
CA ASP A 592 -23.50 -13.93 -10.94
C ASP A 592 -23.41 -13.40 -12.38
N ALA A 593 -24.54 -12.92 -12.92
CA ALA A 593 -24.59 -12.16 -14.17
C ALA A 593 -25.12 -10.74 -13.92
N ILE A 594 -24.21 -9.76 -13.99
CA ILE A 594 -24.56 -8.34 -13.80
C ILE A 594 -25.11 -7.76 -15.10
N VAL A 595 -26.40 -7.43 -15.10
CA VAL A 595 -27.12 -6.87 -16.25
C VAL A 595 -28.16 -5.86 -15.77
N LEU A 596 -28.67 -5.01 -16.67
CA LEU A 596 -29.75 -4.10 -16.30
C LEU A 596 -31.01 -4.90 -15.92
N ALA A 597 -31.76 -4.41 -14.93
CA ALA A 597 -32.92 -5.12 -14.41
C ALA A 597 -33.97 -5.43 -15.50
N GLU A 598 -34.10 -4.58 -16.51
CA GLU A 598 -35.01 -4.76 -17.65
C GLU A 598 -34.58 -5.86 -18.64
N GLU A 599 -33.28 -6.15 -18.71
CA GLU A 599 -32.70 -7.17 -19.60
C GLU A 599 -32.53 -8.53 -18.92
N ALA A 600 -32.75 -8.61 -17.60
CA ALA A 600 -32.44 -9.78 -16.79
C ALA A 600 -33.19 -11.06 -17.24
N VAL A 601 -34.46 -10.95 -17.63
CA VAL A 601 -35.24 -12.10 -18.13
C VAL A 601 -34.66 -12.65 -19.44
N ALA A 602 -34.24 -11.78 -20.36
CA ALA A 602 -33.66 -12.20 -21.63
C ALA A 602 -32.32 -12.91 -21.41
N ASN A 603 -31.47 -12.35 -20.55
CA ASN A 603 -30.19 -12.94 -20.19
C ASN A 603 -30.34 -14.32 -19.52
N VAL A 604 -31.38 -14.54 -18.71
CA VAL A 604 -31.63 -15.88 -18.15
C VAL A 604 -31.80 -16.93 -19.24
N TYR A 605 -32.40 -16.61 -20.39
CA TYR A 605 -32.53 -17.60 -21.47
C TYR A 605 -31.17 -17.92 -22.11
N GLU A 606 -30.29 -16.94 -22.27
CA GLU A 606 -28.93 -17.14 -22.79
C GLU A 606 -28.10 -18.00 -21.83
N ILE A 607 -28.15 -17.68 -20.53
CA ILE A 607 -27.46 -18.43 -19.47
C ILE A 607 -28.02 -19.85 -19.37
N ALA A 608 -29.35 -20.02 -19.43
CA ALA A 608 -29.97 -21.33 -19.36
C ALA A 608 -29.67 -22.22 -20.57
N ASP A 609 -29.42 -21.63 -21.75
CA ASP A 609 -28.93 -22.36 -22.93
C ASP A 609 -27.47 -22.78 -22.71
N PHE A 610 -26.63 -21.85 -22.24
CA PHE A 610 -25.23 -22.13 -21.90
C PHE A 610 -25.09 -23.26 -20.86
N HIS A 611 -25.89 -23.24 -19.80
CA HIS A 611 -25.90 -24.27 -18.75
C HIS A 611 -26.24 -25.68 -19.25
N GLN A 612 -27.01 -25.82 -20.34
CA GLN A 612 -27.29 -27.14 -20.91
C GLN A 612 -26.02 -27.81 -21.48
N GLY A 613 -25.05 -27.02 -21.95
CA GLY A 613 -23.78 -27.49 -22.50
C GLY A 613 -22.67 -27.70 -21.47
N LEU A 614 -22.82 -27.16 -20.25
CA LEU A 614 -21.75 -27.12 -19.25
C LEU A 614 -21.22 -28.52 -18.89
N ARG A 615 -22.10 -29.45 -18.53
CA ARG A 615 -21.70 -30.81 -18.17
C ARG A 615 -20.85 -31.47 -19.25
N PHE A 616 -21.23 -31.31 -20.53
CA PHE A 616 -20.47 -31.86 -21.65
C PHE A 616 -19.07 -31.24 -21.74
N LEU A 617 -18.93 -29.92 -21.55
CA LEU A 617 -17.63 -29.25 -21.53
C LEU A 617 -16.74 -29.73 -20.38
N LEU A 618 -17.30 -29.97 -19.19
CA LEU A 618 -16.56 -30.54 -18.05
C LEU A 618 -16.05 -31.95 -18.36
N GLU A 619 -16.89 -32.80 -18.97
CA GLU A 619 -16.49 -34.14 -19.43
C GLU A 619 -15.38 -34.06 -20.48
N ARG A 620 -15.51 -33.18 -21.49
CA ARG A 620 -14.45 -32.95 -22.52
C ARG A 620 -13.16 -32.45 -21.90
N THR A 621 -13.25 -31.60 -20.88
CA THR A 621 -12.09 -31.07 -20.15
C THR A 621 -11.34 -32.21 -19.46
N GLY A 622 -12.05 -33.09 -18.74
CA GLY A 622 -11.48 -34.26 -18.09
C GLY A 622 -10.79 -35.20 -19.08
N GLU A 623 -11.44 -35.53 -20.21
CA GLU A 623 -10.87 -36.39 -21.25
C GLU A 623 -9.61 -35.81 -21.91
N MET A 624 -9.63 -34.51 -22.22
CA MET A 624 -8.47 -33.79 -22.74
C MET A 624 -7.31 -33.87 -21.74
N PHE A 625 -7.59 -33.65 -20.46
CA PHE A 625 -6.59 -33.67 -19.41
C PHE A 625 -5.99 -35.08 -19.26
N GLU A 626 -6.81 -36.12 -19.26
CA GLU A 626 -6.37 -37.52 -19.25
C GLU A 626 -5.44 -37.86 -20.43
N LYS A 627 -5.74 -37.31 -21.60
CA LYS A 627 -4.97 -37.54 -22.83
C LYS A 627 -3.62 -36.84 -22.82
N TYR A 628 -3.57 -35.56 -22.42
CA TYR A 628 -2.41 -34.71 -22.66
C TYR A 628 -1.58 -34.37 -21.42
N TYR A 629 -2.13 -34.47 -20.20
CA TYR A 629 -1.39 -34.13 -18.99
C TYR A 629 -0.38 -35.22 -18.60
N ALA A 630 0.83 -34.79 -18.24
CA ALA A 630 1.94 -35.71 -17.98
C ALA A 630 1.74 -36.62 -16.76
N ILE A 631 1.00 -36.18 -15.75
CA ILE A 631 0.75 -36.93 -14.51
C ILE A 631 -0.63 -37.59 -14.59
N HIS A 632 -0.68 -38.79 -15.20
CA HIS A 632 -1.95 -39.45 -15.55
C HIS A 632 -2.88 -39.73 -14.36
N GLU A 633 -2.33 -40.14 -13.20
CA GLU A 633 -3.14 -40.39 -11.99
C GLU A 633 -3.87 -39.13 -11.52
N VAL A 634 -3.17 -37.99 -11.53
CA VAL A 634 -3.77 -36.69 -11.20
C VAL A 634 -4.82 -36.30 -12.23
N ALA A 635 -4.60 -36.60 -13.51
CA ALA A 635 -5.57 -36.29 -14.55
C ALA A 635 -6.91 -37.00 -14.37
N LEU A 636 -6.88 -38.28 -13.94
CA LEU A 636 -8.08 -39.04 -13.63
C LEU A 636 -8.84 -38.48 -12.43
N THR A 637 -8.13 -37.91 -11.46
CA THR A 637 -8.74 -37.25 -10.30
C THR A 637 -9.41 -35.94 -10.71
N VAL A 638 -8.75 -35.12 -11.54
CA VAL A 638 -9.31 -33.87 -12.08
C VAL A 638 -10.66 -34.11 -12.76
N GLY A 639 -10.73 -35.07 -13.69
CA GLY A 639 -11.99 -35.34 -14.40
C GLY A 639 -13.14 -35.75 -13.48
N LYS A 640 -12.85 -36.51 -12.40
CA LYS A 640 -13.86 -36.90 -11.40
C LYS A 640 -14.30 -35.72 -10.54
N GLU A 641 -13.35 -34.88 -10.12
CA GLU A 641 -13.62 -33.74 -9.26
C GLU A 641 -14.50 -32.70 -9.97
N LEU A 642 -14.22 -32.39 -11.23
CA LEU A 642 -15.04 -31.46 -12.02
C LEU A 642 -16.50 -31.91 -12.10
N LEU A 643 -16.75 -33.21 -12.26
CA LEU A 643 -18.10 -33.77 -12.28
C LEU A 643 -18.75 -33.81 -10.89
N SER A 644 -17.98 -34.05 -9.83
CA SER A 644 -18.49 -33.95 -8.44
C SER A 644 -18.93 -32.52 -8.13
N LYS A 645 -18.09 -31.53 -8.46
CA LYS A 645 -18.40 -30.11 -8.27
C LYS A 645 -19.62 -29.66 -9.07
N TRP A 646 -19.81 -30.20 -10.29
CA TRP A 646 -21.04 -30.01 -11.06
C TRP A 646 -22.28 -30.59 -10.34
N ASP A 647 -22.20 -31.82 -9.85
CA ASP A 647 -23.31 -32.47 -9.13
C ASP A 647 -23.64 -31.77 -7.79
N GLU A 648 -22.66 -31.07 -7.20
CA GLU A 648 -22.82 -30.21 -6.02
C GLU A 648 -23.38 -28.81 -6.35
N GLY A 649 -23.49 -28.45 -7.63
CA GLY A 649 -24.05 -27.18 -8.09
C GLY A 649 -23.06 -26.00 -8.15
N LEU A 650 -21.76 -26.25 -7.93
CA LEU A 650 -20.72 -25.20 -7.88
C LEU A 650 -20.54 -24.44 -9.21
N TYR A 651 -21.07 -24.98 -10.31
CA TYR A 651 -21.03 -24.35 -11.64
C TYR A 651 -22.27 -23.52 -11.97
N TRP A 652 -23.27 -23.39 -11.07
CA TRP A 652 -24.45 -22.55 -11.33
C TRP A 652 -24.14 -21.04 -11.35
N SER A 653 -23.01 -20.60 -10.78
CA SER A 653 -22.54 -19.21 -10.86
C SER A 653 -21.82 -18.90 -12.19
N VAL A 654 -21.57 -19.91 -13.02
CA VAL A 654 -20.80 -19.77 -14.27
C VAL A 654 -21.74 -19.43 -15.41
N VAL A 655 -21.75 -18.15 -15.82
CA VAL A 655 -22.76 -17.61 -16.73
C VAL A 655 -22.31 -17.48 -18.18
N ASP A 656 -21.01 -17.65 -18.46
CA ASP A 656 -20.41 -17.54 -19.79
C ASP A 656 -19.08 -18.32 -19.91
N PHE A 657 -18.45 -18.28 -21.10
CA PHE A 657 -17.17 -18.96 -21.34
C PHE A 657 -15.99 -18.36 -20.56
N GLU A 658 -16.03 -17.07 -20.22
CA GLU A 658 -14.95 -16.41 -19.50
C GLU A 658 -14.94 -16.84 -18.02
N SER A 659 -16.11 -16.76 -17.37
CA SER A 659 -16.33 -17.30 -16.03
C SER A 659 -16.06 -18.80 -15.96
N LEU A 660 -16.40 -19.57 -17.01
CA LEU A 660 -16.10 -21.01 -17.07
C LEU A 660 -14.60 -21.28 -17.14
N ALA A 661 -13.88 -20.55 -17.99
CA ALA A 661 -12.43 -20.68 -18.11
C ALA A 661 -11.72 -20.36 -16.78
N SER A 662 -12.21 -19.33 -16.08
CA SER A 662 -11.72 -18.96 -14.74
C SER A 662 -11.98 -20.07 -13.72
N GLN A 663 -13.23 -20.56 -13.63
CA GLN A 663 -13.61 -21.61 -12.67
C GLN A 663 -12.86 -22.93 -12.93
N LEU A 664 -12.77 -23.36 -14.20
CA LEU A 664 -12.00 -24.54 -14.59
C LEU A 664 -10.53 -24.41 -14.23
N SER A 665 -9.93 -23.23 -14.44
CA SER A 665 -8.53 -22.99 -14.07
C SER A 665 -8.31 -23.18 -12.56
N VAL A 666 -9.17 -22.60 -11.72
CA VAL A 666 -9.08 -22.73 -10.26
C VAL A 666 -9.24 -24.18 -9.84
N ASP A 667 -10.31 -24.84 -10.29
CA ASP A 667 -10.63 -26.21 -9.87
C ASP A 667 -9.55 -27.22 -10.28
N ILE A 668 -9.03 -27.10 -11.52
CA ILE A 668 -7.97 -27.97 -12.02
C ILE A 668 -6.66 -27.71 -11.25
N GLN A 669 -6.30 -26.46 -10.97
CA GLN A 669 -5.10 -26.13 -10.20
C GLN A 669 -5.19 -26.63 -8.76
N GLU A 670 -6.33 -26.45 -8.09
CA GLU A 670 -6.56 -26.96 -6.74
C GLU A 670 -6.43 -28.48 -6.67
N THR A 671 -7.05 -29.18 -7.63
CA THR A 671 -7.07 -30.65 -7.63
C THR A 671 -5.72 -31.24 -8.03
N SER A 672 -5.02 -30.58 -8.96
CA SER A 672 -3.73 -31.07 -9.47
C SER A 672 -2.52 -30.63 -8.67
N GLY A 673 -2.61 -29.51 -7.95
CA GLY A 673 -1.47 -28.81 -7.36
C GLY A 673 -0.51 -28.20 -8.40
N ASP A 674 -0.88 -28.16 -9.68
CA ASP A 674 -0.04 -27.63 -10.76
C ASP A 674 -0.57 -26.29 -11.28
N HIS A 675 -0.01 -25.21 -10.74
CA HIS A 675 -0.38 -23.84 -11.07
C HIS A 675 0.02 -23.37 -12.48
N ARG A 676 0.64 -24.24 -13.29
CA ARG A 676 1.00 -23.93 -14.69
C ARG A 676 -0.15 -24.21 -15.65
N ILE A 677 -1.18 -24.89 -15.17
CA ILE A 677 -2.37 -25.22 -15.97
C ILE A 677 -3.27 -24.01 -15.99
N HIS A 678 -3.66 -23.58 -17.19
CA HIS A 678 -4.59 -22.47 -17.37
C HIS A 678 -5.58 -22.81 -18.46
N VAL A 679 -6.86 -22.58 -18.19
CA VAL A 679 -7.94 -22.60 -19.17
C VAL A 679 -8.29 -21.17 -19.52
N PHE A 680 -8.44 -20.89 -20.81
CA PHE A 680 -8.73 -19.56 -21.30
C PHE A 680 -9.70 -19.61 -22.48
N HIS A 681 -10.47 -18.55 -22.64
CA HIS A 681 -11.37 -18.34 -23.75
C HIS A 681 -10.64 -17.61 -24.89
N CYS A 682 -10.72 -18.12 -26.12
CA CYS A 682 -10.13 -17.48 -27.29
C CYS A 682 -11.00 -17.66 -28.54
N ASN A 683 -11.39 -16.55 -29.17
CA ASN A 683 -12.21 -16.55 -30.39
C ASN A 683 -11.44 -16.92 -31.68
N VAL A 684 -10.11 -16.96 -31.61
CA VAL A 684 -9.22 -17.29 -32.71
C VAL A 684 -8.32 -18.42 -32.25
N GLU A 685 -8.10 -19.42 -33.10
CA GLU A 685 -7.19 -20.52 -32.77
C GLU A 685 -5.80 -19.96 -32.41
N PRO A 686 -5.27 -20.25 -31.21
CA PRO A 686 -3.97 -19.74 -30.78
C PRO A 686 -2.88 -20.22 -31.74
N GLU A 687 -2.07 -19.29 -32.27
CA GLU A 687 -0.92 -19.67 -33.07
C GLU A 687 0.04 -20.50 -32.20
N VAL A 688 0.34 -21.74 -32.63
CA VAL A 688 1.41 -22.53 -32.00
C VAL A 688 2.74 -21.91 -32.44
N PRO A 689 3.55 -21.32 -31.54
CA PRO A 689 4.80 -20.69 -31.94
C PRO A 689 5.81 -21.76 -32.38
N HIS A 690 5.82 -22.08 -33.67
CA HIS A 690 6.91 -22.82 -34.31
C HIS A 690 8.01 -21.84 -34.72
N ASN A 691 8.64 -21.22 -33.73
CA ASN A 691 9.82 -20.40 -33.99
C ASN A 691 11.01 -21.32 -34.22
N VAL A 692 11.34 -21.56 -35.50
CA VAL A 692 12.67 -22.05 -35.88
C VAL A 692 13.69 -21.06 -35.29
N PRO A 693 14.63 -21.50 -34.43
CA PRO A 693 15.59 -20.59 -33.81
C PRO A 693 16.35 -19.81 -34.89
N LYS A 694 16.20 -18.49 -34.90
CA LYS A 694 16.94 -17.63 -35.84
C LYS A 694 18.41 -17.61 -35.42
N ILE A 695 19.29 -18.15 -36.27
CA ILE A 695 20.74 -18.12 -36.00
C ILE A 695 21.24 -16.67 -36.13
N PRO A 696 21.83 -16.09 -35.06
CA PRO A 696 22.32 -14.72 -35.09
C PRO A 696 23.55 -14.56 -35.98
N THR A 697 23.66 -13.41 -36.63
CA THR A 697 24.86 -13.00 -37.39
C THR A 697 26.03 -12.68 -36.46
N ALA A 698 27.27 -12.71 -36.97
CA ALA A 698 28.46 -12.50 -36.15
C ALA A 698 28.50 -11.15 -35.38
N GLU A 699 27.87 -10.10 -35.92
CA GLU A 699 27.73 -8.80 -35.24
C GLU A 699 26.70 -8.87 -34.11
N GLU A 700 25.53 -9.48 -34.36
CA GLU A 700 24.48 -9.70 -33.36
C GLU A 700 24.99 -10.54 -32.18
N VAL A 701 25.87 -11.53 -32.43
CA VAL A 701 26.48 -12.36 -31.38
C VAL A 701 27.28 -11.54 -30.37
N GLY A 702 28.04 -10.54 -30.84
CA GLY A 702 28.80 -9.65 -29.95
C GLY A 702 27.88 -8.87 -29.01
N TYR A 703 26.82 -8.27 -29.57
CA TYR A 703 25.82 -7.54 -28.79
C TYR A 703 25.04 -8.45 -27.84
N MET A 704 24.68 -9.67 -28.26
CA MET A 704 23.98 -10.64 -27.41
C MET A 704 24.86 -11.07 -26.24
N ILE A 705 26.16 -11.30 -26.45
CA ILE A 705 27.09 -11.64 -25.36
C ILE A 705 27.18 -10.47 -24.37
N ASP A 706 27.35 -9.23 -24.84
CA ASP A 706 27.47 -8.06 -23.96
C ASP A 706 26.16 -7.73 -23.22
N ALA A 707 25.00 -8.01 -23.82
CA ALA A 707 23.69 -7.71 -23.25
C ALA A 707 23.13 -8.82 -22.35
N LEU A 708 23.36 -10.09 -22.70
CA LEU A 708 22.73 -11.25 -22.04
C LEU A 708 23.67 -12.00 -21.10
N LEU A 709 24.99 -11.81 -21.22
CA LEU A 709 25.98 -12.42 -20.34
C LEU A 709 26.69 -11.35 -19.52
N LYS A 710 26.74 -11.54 -18.20
CA LYS A 710 27.62 -10.74 -17.33
C LYS A 710 28.79 -11.59 -16.87
N LEU A 711 29.99 -11.07 -17.07
CA LEU A 711 31.24 -11.75 -16.75
C LEU A 711 32.10 -10.88 -15.85
N ASP A 712 32.51 -11.41 -14.71
CA ASP A 712 33.42 -10.75 -13.77
C ASP A 712 34.45 -11.74 -13.21
N LEU A 713 35.63 -11.21 -12.84
CA LEU A 713 36.63 -11.95 -12.05
C LEU A 713 36.65 -11.36 -10.64
N LEU A 714 36.12 -12.12 -9.69
CA LEU A 714 35.99 -11.71 -8.30
C LEU A 714 37.29 -11.95 -7.51
N PRO A 715 37.49 -11.27 -6.37
CA PRO A 715 38.65 -11.48 -5.50
C PRO A 715 38.86 -12.96 -5.14
N GLY A 716 40.12 -13.40 -5.09
CA GLY A 716 40.47 -14.80 -4.85
C GLY A 716 40.39 -15.70 -6.09
N ASN A 717 40.53 -15.11 -7.28
CA ASN A 717 40.49 -15.82 -8.57
C ASN A 717 39.20 -16.63 -8.75
N VAL A 718 38.06 -16.00 -8.43
CA VAL A 718 36.74 -16.61 -8.54
C VAL A 718 36.06 -16.09 -9.80
N GLY A 719 35.70 -16.98 -10.72
CA GLY A 719 34.93 -16.62 -11.91
C GLY A 719 33.48 -16.34 -11.56
N PHE A 720 32.89 -15.32 -12.19
CA PHE A 720 31.47 -15.01 -12.09
C PHE A 720 30.86 -14.95 -13.50
N LEU A 721 29.83 -15.75 -13.75
CA LEU A 721 29.08 -15.78 -15.00
C LEU A 721 27.58 -15.68 -14.71
N ARG A 722 26.90 -14.68 -15.27
CA ARG A 722 25.44 -14.57 -15.25
C ARG A 722 24.90 -14.72 -16.67
N PHE A 723 23.76 -15.38 -16.80
CA PHE A 723 22.97 -15.39 -18.01
C PHE A 723 21.49 -15.52 -17.68
N ASP A 724 20.66 -14.74 -18.38
CA ASP A 724 19.26 -14.52 -17.99
C ASP A 724 18.27 -15.36 -18.82
N MET A 725 18.75 -16.17 -19.76
CA MET A 725 17.92 -17.05 -20.57
C MET A 725 18.68 -18.29 -21.06
N MET A 726 17.98 -19.40 -21.27
CA MET A 726 18.50 -20.63 -21.86
C MET A 726 18.32 -20.60 -23.39
N ALA A 727 19.44 -20.57 -24.12
CA ALA A 727 19.43 -20.54 -25.58
C ALA A 727 19.22 -21.93 -26.20
N ASP A 728 18.70 -21.97 -27.42
CA ASP A 728 18.62 -23.20 -28.22
C ASP A 728 20.02 -23.75 -28.54
N VAL A 729 20.14 -25.09 -28.65
CA VAL A 729 21.44 -25.75 -28.84
C VAL A 729 22.11 -25.39 -30.17
N GLU A 730 21.33 -25.17 -31.23
CA GLU A 730 21.87 -24.80 -32.54
C GLU A 730 22.39 -23.37 -32.52
N VAL A 731 21.75 -22.47 -31.76
CA VAL A 731 22.26 -21.13 -31.49
C VAL A 731 23.59 -21.22 -30.73
N VAL A 732 23.64 -21.99 -29.63
CA VAL A 732 24.88 -22.15 -28.83
C VAL A 732 26.02 -22.73 -29.66
N LYS A 733 25.76 -23.72 -30.52
CA LYS A 733 26.75 -24.29 -31.44
C LYS A 733 27.27 -23.26 -32.44
N ALA A 734 26.37 -22.48 -33.05
CA ALA A 734 26.73 -21.46 -34.04
C ALA A 734 27.65 -20.38 -33.46
N ILE A 735 27.40 -19.97 -32.21
CA ILE A 735 28.17 -18.92 -31.52
C ILE A 735 29.32 -19.45 -30.66
N GLY A 736 29.52 -20.77 -30.66
CA GLY A 736 30.48 -21.48 -29.81
C GLY A 736 31.90 -20.91 -29.86
N PRO A 737 32.49 -20.65 -31.04
CA PRO A 737 33.83 -20.05 -31.13
C PRO A 737 33.93 -18.69 -30.44
N GLN A 738 32.92 -17.82 -30.57
CA GLN A 738 32.90 -16.52 -29.88
C GLN A 738 32.73 -16.69 -28.37
N LEU A 739 31.83 -17.57 -27.92
CA LEU A 739 31.64 -17.85 -26.49
C LEU A 739 32.92 -18.37 -25.84
N ILE A 740 33.63 -19.29 -26.50
CA ILE A 740 34.92 -19.79 -26.00
C ILE A 740 35.93 -18.67 -25.88
N LYS A 741 36.06 -17.84 -26.93
CA LYS A 741 37.04 -16.76 -26.97
C LYS A 741 36.73 -15.66 -25.95
N LEU A 742 35.49 -15.19 -25.89
CA LEU A 742 35.12 -13.97 -25.16
C LEU A 742 34.71 -14.22 -23.71
N VAL A 743 34.19 -15.41 -23.40
CA VAL A 743 33.65 -15.77 -22.10
C VAL A 743 34.46 -16.89 -21.45
N TRP A 744 34.46 -18.08 -22.05
CA TRP A 744 34.98 -19.28 -21.40
C TRP A 744 36.49 -19.21 -21.11
N SER A 745 37.29 -18.67 -22.03
CA SER A 745 38.74 -18.51 -21.87
C SER A 745 39.14 -17.69 -20.64
N LYS A 746 38.26 -16.78 -20.18
CA LYS A 746 38.50 -15.91 -19.03
C LYS A 746 38.16 -16.57 -17.69
N ILE A 747 37.30 -17.60 -17.69
CA ILE A 747 36.82 -18.25 -16.45
C ILE A 747 37.29 -19.69 -16.28
N VAL A 748 37.70 -20.41 -17.34
CA VAL A 748 38.06 -21.83 -17.22
C VAL A 748 39.22 -22.10 -16.24
N ASN A 749 40.10 -21.12 -16.07
CA ASN A 749 41.28 -21.21 -15.21
C ASN A 749 41.07 -20.68 -13.77
N THR A 750 39.88 -20.22 -13.40
CA THR A 750 39.58 -19.72 -12.04
C THR A 750 39.59 -20.85 -11.01
N ASP A 751 39.75 -20.54 -9.73
CA ASP A 751 39.82 -21.55 -8.65
C ASP A 751 38.42 -22.05 -8.22
N ALA A 752 37.41 -21.20 -8.37
CA ALA A 752 35.99 -21.50 -8.20
C ALA A 752 35.16 -20.71 -9.21
N LEU A 753 33.96 -21.18 -9.53
CA LEU A 753 33.03 -20.51 -10.45
C LEU A 753 31.66 -20.29 -9.77
N ILE A 754 31.15 -19.07 -9.88
CA ILE A 754 29.77 -18.70 -9.52
C ILE A 754 28.99 -18.52 -10.82
N ILE A 755 27.90 -19.27 -10.98
CA ILE A 755 26.92 -19.11 -12.05
C ILE A 755 25.68 -18.43 -11.44
N ASP A 756 25.38 -17.22 -11.87
CA ASP A 756 24.23 -16.45 -11.38
C ASP A 756 23.02 -16.67 -12.29
N MET A 757 22.03 -17.40 -11.79
CA MET A 757 20.77 -17.71 -12.49
C MET A 757 19.56 -17.05 -11.83
N ARG A 758 19.77 -16.11 -10.90
CA ARG A 758 18.69 -15.41 -10.16
C ARG A 758 17.72 -14.64 -11.05
N TYR A 759 18.05 -14.43 -12.32
CA TYR A 759 17.22 -13.69 -13.28
C TYR A 759 16.83 -14.55 -14.49
N ASN A 760 17.12 -15.85 -14.44
CA ASN A 760 16.95 -16.74 -15.58
C ASN A 760 15.59 -17.44 -15.57
N THR A 761 14.66 -16.95 -16.37
CA THR A 761 13.28 -17.48 -16.43
C THR A 761 13.16 -18.77 -17.26
N GLY A 762 14.26 -19.30 -17.80
CA GLY A 762 14.28 -20.50 -18.63
C GLY A 762 14.49 -20.20 -20.12
N GLY A 763 13.84 -20.97 -20.98
CA GLY A 763 14.05 -20.95 -22.43
C GLY A 763 14.13 -22.38 -22.99
N TYR A 764 15.03 -22.62 -23.94
CA TYR A 764 15.17 -23.93 -24.58
C TYR A 764 15.94 -24.92 -23.69
N SER A 765 15.40 -26.11 -23.48
CA SER A 765 16.05 -27.19 -22.73
C SER A 765 17.15 -27.92 -23.53
N THR A 766 17.16 -27.75 -24.86
CA THR A 766 18.07 -28.45 -25.78
C THR A 766 19.55 -28.20 -25.51
N ALA A 767 19.91 -27.06 -24.94
CA ALA A 767 21.31 -26.72 -24.65
C ALA A 767 21.84 -27.28 -23.32
N ILE A 768 20.95 -27.77 -22.44
CA ILE A 768 21.34 -28.32 -21.12
C ILE A 768 22.40 -29.42 -21.23
N PRO A 769 22.28 -30.42 -22.14
CA PRO A 769 23.29 -31.46 -22.31
C PRO A 769 24.68 -30.89 -22.63
N LEU A 770 24.73 -29.91 -23.53
CA LEU A 770 25.96 -29.26 -23.94
C LEU A 770 26.58 -28.45 -22.78
N LEU A 771 25.76 -27.71 -22.02
CA LEU A 771 26.22 -26.95 -20.85
C LEU A 771 26.77 -27.86 -19.74
N CYS A 772 26.02 -28.92 -19.38
CA CYS A 772 26.47 -29.91 -18.40
C CYS A 772 27.80 -30.56 -18.82
N THR A 773 28.01 -30.82 -20.11
CA THR A 773 29.24 -31.43 -20.64
C THR A 773 30.51 -30.66 -20.25
N TYR A 774 30.45 -29.33 -20.09
CA TYR A 774 31.61 -28.55 -19.62
C TYR A 774 32.02 -28.87 -18.18
N PHE A 775 31.15 -29.47 -17.37
CA PHE A 775 31.38 -29.64 -15.93
C PHE A 775 31.67 -31.08 -15.49
N PHE A 776 31.53 -32.07 -16.38
CA PHE A 776 31.78 -33.49 -16.08
C PHE A 776 32.97 -34.03 -16.88
N ASP A 777 33.54 -35.15 -16.46
CA ASP A 777 34.60 -35.84 -17.21
C ASP A 777 34.11 -36.37 -18.56
N VAL A 778 35.04 -36.69 -19.46
CA VAL A 778 34.72 -37.20 -20.81
C VAL A 778 34.09 -38.58 -20.75
N GLU A 779 34.57 -39.42 -19.83
CA GLU A 779 34.06 -40.77 -19.60
C GLU A 779 33.98 -41.05 -18.08
N PRO A 780 32.91 -41.72 -17.60
CA PRO A 780 31.71 -42.12 -18.34
C PRO A 780 30.81 -40.92 -18.66
N LEU A 781 30.03 -41.00 -19.75
CA LEU A 781 28.94 -40.07 -20.01
C LEU A 781 27.92 -40.11 -18.86
N GLN A 782 27.53 -38.94 -18.37
CA GLN A 782 26.62 -38.82 -17.24
C GLN A 782 25.18 -38.71 -17.71
N HIS A 783 24.30 -39.49 -17.09
CA HIS A 783 22.86 -39.36 -17.24
C HIS A 783 22.39 -38.13 -16.45
N ILE A 784 21.89 -37.13 -17.17
CA ILE A 784 21.51 -35.84 -16.61
C ILE A 784 20.09 -35.91 -16.05
N TYR A 785 19.14 -36.36 -16.86
CA TYR A 785 17.74 -36.62 -16.50
C TYR A 785 17.04 -37.42 -17.60
N THR A 786 15.85 -37.95 -17.33
CA THR A 786 14.97 -38.55 -18.35
C THR A 786 13.74 -37.66 -18.54
N VAL A 787 13.31 -37.44 -19.78
CA VAL A 787 12.05 -36.75 -20.08
C VAL A 787 11.00 -37.78 -20.46
N PHE A 788 9.85 -37.74 -19.80
CA PHE A 788 8.65 -38.42 -20.25
C PHE A 788 7.78 -37.44 -21.03
N ASP A 789 7.40 -37.80 -22.25
CA ASP A 789 6.41 -37.07 -23.05
C ASP A 789 5.12 -37.87 -23.13
N ARG A 790 4.02 -37.28 -22.63
CA ARG A 790 2.70 -37.90 -22.62
C ARG A 790 2.11 -38.05 -24.01
N THR A 791 2.35 -37.09 -24.90
CA THR A 791 1.72 -37.02 -26.22
C THR A 791 2.21 -38.12 -27.14
N THR A 792 3.49 -38.43 -27.07
CA THR A 792 4.14 -39.51 -27.82
C THR A 792 4.27 -40.80 -27.02
N ASN A 793 4.03 -40.74 -25.70
CA ASN A 793 4.26 -41.82 -24.75
C ASN A 793 5.71 -42.35 -24.79
N THR A 794 6.68 -41.45 -24.92
CA THR A 794 8.11 -41.79 -25.03
C THR A 794 8.93 -41.32 -23.84
N MET A 795 9.90 -42.13 -23.44
CA MET A 795 10.96 -41.77 -22.49
C MET A 795 12.24 -41.46 -23.25
N THR A 796 12.84 -40.30 -23.00
CA THR A 796 14.12 -39.90 -23.61
C THR A 796 15.15 -39.65 -22.51
N GLU A 797 16.20 -40.47 -22.46
CA GLU A 797 17.36 -40.25 -21.59
C GLU A 797 18.22 -39.13 -22.15
N VAL A 798 18.54 -38.16 -21.29
CA VAL A 798 19.34 -36.98 -21.64
C VAL A 798 20.72 -37.14 -21.01
N MET A 799 21.74 -37.30 -21.85
CA MET A 799 23.12 -37.60 -21.44
C MET A 799 24.06 -36.42 -21.73
N THR A 800 25.20 -36.36 -21.04
CA THR A 800 26.31 -35.48 -21.47
C THR A 800 26.86 -35.91 -22.83
N LEU A 801 27.55 -35.00 -23.53
CA LEU A 801 28.13 -35.24 -24.85
C LEU A 801 29.59 -35.74 -24.75
N PRO A 802 30.05 -36.57 -25.70
CA PRO A 802 31.42 -37.09 -25.70
C PRO A 802 32.46 -35.98 -25.98
N GLN A 803 32.10 -34.98 -26.76
CA GLN A 803 33.00 -33.89 -27.16
C GLN A 803 32.35 -32.52 -26.96
N VAL A 804 33.18 -31.55 -26.63
CA VAL A 804 32.79 -30.15 -26.46
C VAL A 804 33.89 -29.24 -27.01
N MET A 805 33.52 -28.06 -27.49
CA MET A 805 34.48 -27.06 -27.93
C MET A 805 35.19 -26.43 -26.72
N GLY A 806 36.51 -26.23 -26.80
CA GLY A 806 37.27 -25.67 -25.67
C GLY A 806 37.60 -26.68 -24.57
N GLN A 807 37.99 -26.18 -23.39
CA GLN A 807 38.41 -27.01 -22.25
C GLN A 807 37.24 -27.26 -21.29
N ARG A 808 37.14 -28.44 -20.68
CA ARG A 808 36.17 -28.69 -19.60
C ARG A 808 36.62 -28.02 -18.30
N TYR A 809 35.67 -27.58 -17.48
CA TYR A 809 35.92 -27.05 -16.15
C TYR A 809 36.21 -28.21 -15.18
N PRO A 810 37.43 -28.30 -14.61
CA PRO A 810 37.85 -29.46 -13.82
C PRO A 810 36.86 -29.85 -12.70
N PRO A 811 36.55 -31.15 -12.51
CA PRO A 811 35.68 -31.61 -11.42
C PRO A 811 36.22 -31.28 -10.02
N SER A 812 37.53 -31.09 -9.88
CA SER A 812 38.20 -30.69 -8.63
C SER A 812 37.94 -29.23 -8.22
N LYS A 813 37.39 -28.41 -9.13
CA LYS A 813 37.06 -27.01 -8.89
C LYS A 813 35.59 -26.83 -8.56
N ASP A 814 35.34 -26.05 -7.52
CA ASP A 814 34.02 -25.85 -6.96
C ASP A 814 33.16 -24.97 -7.89
N VAL A 815 31.89 -25.34 -8.05
CA VAL A 815 30.88 -24.56 -8.79
C VAL A 815 29.72 -24.23 -7.84
N TYR A 816 29.30 -22.98 -7.85
CA TYR A 816 28.18 -22.45 -7.09
C TYR A 816 27.14 -21.89 -8.06
N ILE A 817 25.86 -22.17 -7.84
CA ILE A 817 24.77 -21.63 -8.66
C ILE A 817 23.87 -20.78 -7.76
N LEU A 818 23.61 -19.54 -8.18
CA LEU A 818 22.71 -18.62 -7.48
C LEU A 818 21.32 -18.68 -8.08
N THR A 819 20.29 -18.71 -7.24
CA THR A 819 18.89 -18.89 -7.66
C THR A 819 17.93 -17.92 -6.96
N SER A 820 16.77 -17.67 -7.56
CA SER A 820 15.68 -16.87 -6.98
C SER A 820 14.32 -17.45 -7.33
N HIS A 821 13.25 -16.84 -6.81
CA HIS A 821 11.87 -17.12 -7.24
C HIS A 821 11.57 -16.82 -8.72
N MET A 822 12.48 -16.18 -9.46
CA MET A 822 12.36 -15.97 -10.91
C MET A 822 13.00 -17.09 -11.73
N THR A 823 13.83 -17.95 -11.12
CA THR A 823 14.52 -19.00 -11.85
C THR A 823 13.51 -20.07 -12.29
N GLY A 824 13.42 -20.37 -13.60
CA GLY A 824 12.29 -21.13 -14.16
C GLY A 824 12.62 -22.09 -15.32
N SER A 825 11.77 -23.09 -15.55
CA SER A 825 11.76 -23.98 -16.71
C SER A 825 13.13 -24.65 -16.97
N ALA A 826 13.71 -24.50 -18.16
CA ALA A 826 15.00 -25.10 -18.52
C ALA A 826 16.15 -24.73 -17.55
N ALA A 827 16.10 -23.57 -16.91
CA ALA A 827 17.08 -23.16 -15.91
C ALA A 827 17.01 -24.01 -14.63
N GLU A 828 15.79 -24.33 -14.19
CA GLU A 828 15.55 -25.22 -13.05
C GLU A 828 16.05 -26.62 -13.33
N VAL A 829 15.83 -27.11 -14.55
CA VAL A 829 16.30 -28.43 -14.98
C VAL A 829 17.82 -28.53 -14.96
N PHE A 830 18.52 -27.52 -15.51
CA PHE A 830 19.98 -27.45 -15.44
C PHE A 830 20.47 -27.41 -13.98
N MET A 831 19.85 -26.56 -13.16
CA MET A 831 20.24 -26.38 -11.78
C MET A 831 20.02 -27.65 -10.94
N GLN A 832 18.85 -28.28 -11.07
CA GLN A 832 18.50 -29.52 -10.37
C GLN A 832 19.42 -30.67 -10.79
N ALA A 833 19.74 -30.79 -12.09
CA ALA A 833 20.72 -31.77 -12.56
C ALA A 833 22.09 -31.57 -11.92
N MET A 834 22.59 -30.33 -11.89
CA MET A 834 23.88 -30.00 -11.27
C MET A 834 23.89 -30.24 -9.76
N LYS A 835 22.73 -30.11 -9.10
CA LYS A 835 22.51 -30.44 -7.70
C LYS A 835 22.51 -31.95 -7.45
N GLU A 836 21.67 -32.73 -8.14
CA GLU A 836 21.55 -34.18 -7.93
C GLU A 836 22.82 -34.94 -8.27
N LEU A 837 23.53 -34.50 -9.32
CA LEU A 837 24.83 -35.06 -9.71
C LEU A 837 25.98 -34.60 -8.80
N ASN A 838 25.68 -33.88 -7.70
CA ASN A 838 26.63 -33.34 -6.73
C ASN A 838 27.73 -32.47 -7.37
N ARG A 839 27.41 -31.78 -8.48
CA ARG A 839 28.38 -30.98 -9.21
C ARG A 839 28.44 -29.54 -8.74
N ALA A 840 27.32 -28.96 -8.30
CA ALA A 840 27.26 -27.57 -7.85
C ALA A 840 26.56 -27.42 -6.49
N THR A 841 27.00 -26.42 -5.72
CA THR A 841 26.30 -25.95 -4.52
C THR A 841 25.31 -24.85 -4.90
N ILE A 842 24.02 -25.08 -4.63
CA ILE A 842 22.92 -24.16 -4.99
C ILE A 842 22.59 -23.25 -3.81
N ILE A 843 22.53 -21.94 -4.04
CA ILE A 843 22.37 -20.93 -2.99
C ILE A 843 21.34 -19.88 -3.43
N GLY A 844 20.35 -19.58 -2.59
CA GLY A 844 19.36 -18.54 -2.88
C GLY A 844 17.96 -18.91 -2.43
N GLU A 845 16.95 -18.51 -3.20
CA GLU A 845 15.54 -18.81 -2.93
C GLU A 845 15.07 -20.02 -3.76
N PRO A 846 13.98 -20.70 -3.35
CA PRO A 846 13.32 -21.71 -4.17
C PRO A 846 12.94 -21.18 -5.55
N THR A 847 13.05 -22.03 -6.57
CA THR A 847 12.68 -21.70 -7.94
C THR A 847 11.15 -21.74 -8.15
N ILE A 848 10.67 -21.28 -9.32
CA ILE A 848 9.23 -21.05 -9.56
C ILE A 848 8.40 -22.33 -9.84
N GLY A 849 9.02 -23.42 -10.27
CA GLY A 849 8.35 -24.66 -10.66
C GLY A 849 7.87 -24.74 -12.10
N GLY A 850 8.56 -24.09 -13.04
CA GLY A 850 8.19 -24.03 -14.46
C GLY A 850 8.18 -25.38 -15.19
N SER A 851 7.41 -25.47 -16.27
CA SER A 851 7.40 -26.66 -17.14
C SER A 851 8.50 -26.58 -18.21
N LEU A 852 9.02 -27.74 -18.63
CA LEU A 852 9.86 -27.85 -19.82
C LEU A 852 9.07 -27.61 -21.11
N SER A 853 7.82 -28.04 -21.13
CA SER A 853 6.94 -27.95 -22.30
C SER A 853 5.49 -27.91 -21.84
N SER A 854 4.69 -27.08 -22.49
CA SER A 854 3.23 -27.09 -22.40
C SER A 854 2.65 -27.07 -23.81
N GLY A 855 1.59 -27.86 -24.01
CA GLY A 855 0.79 -27.79 -25.23
C GLY A 855 -0.49 -27.02 -24.98
N THR A 856 -0.97 -26.31 -25.99
CA THR A 856 -2.29 -25.67 -25.98
C THR A 856 -3.27 -26.56 -26.71
N TYR A 857 -4.36 -26.95 -26.04
CA TYR A 857 -5.34 -27.89 -26.56
C TYR A 857 -6.75 -27.30 -26.46
N GLN A 858 -7.56 -27.50 -27.49
CA GLN A 858 -8.96 -27.06 -27.51
C GLN A 858 -9.84 -28.04 -26.72
N ILE A 859 -10.82 -27.50 -25.99
CA ILE A 859 -11.78 -28.27 -25.19
C ILE A 859 -13.01 -28.57 -26.06
N GLY A 860 -13.12 -29.81 -26.54
CA GLY A 860 -14.20 -30.20 -27.47
C GLY A 860 -14.20 -29.32 -28.73
N ASP A 861 -15.39 -28.98 -29.23
CA ASP A 861 -15.58 -28.05 -30.35
C ASP A 861 -15.92 -26.61 -29.87
N SER A 862 -15.40 -26.22 -28.70
CA SER A 862 -15.70 -24.93 -28.07
C SER A 862 -14.61 -23.87 -28.31
N VAL A 863 -14.89 -22.64 -27.87
CA VAL A 863 -13.93 -21.51 -27.86
C VAL A 863 -12.95 -21.54 -26.66
N LEU A 864 -12.93 -22.64 -25.90
CA LEU A 864 -12.06 -22.82 -24.75
C LEU A 864 -10.79 -23.60 -25.11
N TYR A 865 -9.68 -23.16 -24.54
CA TYR A 865 -8.37 -23.78 -24.69
C TYR A 865 -7.72 -23.96 -23.33
N ALA A 866 -6.92 -25.01 -23.18
CA ALA A 866 -6.11 -25.26 -21.99
C ALA A 866 -4.62 -25.36 -22.35
N SER A 867 -3.79 -24.64 -21.60
CA SER A 867 -2.34 -24.85 -21.57
C SER A 867 -2.02 -25.96 -20.58
N ILE A 868 -1.53 -27.09 -21.08
CA ILE A 868 -1.31 -28.32 -20.30
C ILE A 868 0.17 -28.72 -20.37
N PRO A 869 0.87 -28.82 -19.22
CA PRO A 869 2.19 -29.45 -19.15
C PRO A 869 2.13 -30.92 -19.61
N ASN A 870 2.70 -31.20 -20.77
CA ASN A 870 2.63 -32.52 -21.41
C ASN A 870 3.92 -33.35 -21.24
N GLN A 871 4.95 -32.75 -20.63
CA GLN A 871 6.21 -33.41 -20.32
C GLN A 871 6.55 -33.29 -18.84
N VAL A 872 7.19 -34.33 -18.30
CA VAL A 872 7.75 -34.33 -16.94
C VAL A 872 9.19 -34.81 -16.97
N VAL A 873 9.97 -34.29 -16.03
CA VAL A 873 11.37 -34.66 -15.88
C VAL A 873 11.52 -35.63 -14.72
N LEU A 874 12.22 -36.73 -14.98
CA LEU A 874 12.58 -37.75 -14.01
C LEU A 874 14.06 -37.63 -13.66
N SER A 875 14.33 -37.70 -12.36
CA SER A 875 15.68 -37.77 -11.81
C SER A 875 16.44 -38.95 -12.38
N ALA A 876 17.62 -38.71 -12.94
CA ALA A 876 18.54 -39.76 -13.40
C ALA A 876 19.04 -40.66 -12.25
N ILE A 877 19.02 -40.16 -11.01
CA ILE A 877 19.53 -40.86 -9.82
C ILE A 877 18.43 -41.67 -9.13
N THR A 878 17.27 -41.05 -8.92
CA THR A 878 16.20 -41.65 -8.11
C THR A 878 15.09 -42.27 -8.95
N GLY A 879 15.02 -41.96 -10.25
CA GLY A 879 13.90 -42.33 -11.14
C GLY A 879 12.58 -41.63 -10.80
N LYS A 880 12.56 -40.76 -9.78
CA LYS A 880 11.36 -40.02 -9.35
C LYS A 880 11.17 -38.77 -10.20
N MET A 881 9.91 -38.38 -10.35
CA MET A 881 9.53 -37.12 -10.96
C MET A 881 10.03 -35.94 -10.13
N TRP A 882 10.57 -34.92 -10.79
CA TRP A 882 10.89 -33.65 -10.14
C TRP A 882 9.63 -32.88 -9.76
N SER A 883 9.73 -32.14 -8.66
CA SER A 883 8.61 -31.36 -8.11
C SER A 883 8.13 -30.31 -9.10
N THR A 884 6.81 -30.15 -9.20
CA THR A 884 6.17 -29.05 -9.94
C THR A 884 6.19 -27.73 -9.16
N SER A 885 6.56 -27.75 -7.87
CA SER A 885 6.63 -26.56 -7.01
C SER A 885 8.02 -25.87 -7.02
N GLY A 886 8.92 -26.31 -7.91
CA GLY A 886 10.28 -25.80 -7.97
C GLY A 886 11.27 -26.58 -7.12
N VAL A 887 12.50 -26.06 -7.08
CA VAL A 887 13.69 -26.71 -6.54
C VAL A 887 14.22 -25.93 -5.35
N GLU A 888 14.31 -26.61 -4.22
CA GLU A 888 14.92 -26.07 -3.01
C GLU A 888 16.45 -25.95 -3.13
N PRO A 889 17.07 -24.81 -2.81
CA PRO A 889 18.52 -24.68 -2.80
C PRO A 889 19.16 -25.43 -1.62
N HIS A 890 20.47 -25.69 -1.68
CA HIS A 890 21.19 -26.28 -0.55
C HIS A 890 21.33 -25.30 0.62
N VAL A 891 21.42 -24.01 0.30
CA VAL A 891 21.53 -22.91 1.26
C VAL A 891 20.45 -21.88 0.93
N ILE A 892 19.42 -21.83 1.77
CA ILE A 892 18.28 -20.93 1.61
C ILE A 892 18.65 -19.55 2.16
N VAL A 893 18.69 -18.55 1.28
CA VAL A 893 18.90 -17.13 1.61
C VAL A 893 18.12 -16.28 0.62
N GLN A 894 17.77 -15.04 0.99
CA GLN A 894 17.15 -14.09 0.07
C GLN A 894 18.03 -13.88 -1.17
N ALA A 895 17.43 -13.66 -2.35
CA ALA A 895 18.16 -13.60 -3.62
C ALA A 895 19.29 -12.55 -3.60
N LYS A 896 19.08 -11.42 -2.92
CA LYS A 896 20.09 -10.36 -2.74
C LYS A 896 21.34 -10.82 -1.96
N ASP A 897 21.17 -11.78 -1.05
CA ASP A 897 22.20 -12.27 -0.14
C ASP A 897 22.91 -13.54 -0.66
N ALA A 898 22.43 -14.13 -1.76
CA ALA A 898 22.97 -15.34 -2.36
C ALA A 898 24.44 -15.20 -2.82
N LEU A 899 24.79 -14.10 -3.49
CA LEU A 899 26.17 -13.83 -3.91
C LEU A 899 27.12 -13.64 -2.71
N PRO A 900 26.81 -12.79 -1.72
CA PRO A 900 27.59 -12.70 -0.47
C PRO A 900 27.72 -14.04 0.26
N ALA A 901 26.68 -14.88 0.28
CA ALA A 901 26.74 -16.22 0.88
C ALA A 901 27.73 -17.13 0.14
N ALA A 902 27.67 -17.18 -1.19
CA ALA A 902 28.60 -17.95 -2.01
C ALA A 902 30.05 -17.50 -1.79
N GLN A 903 30.32 -16.19 -1.80
CA GLN A 903 31.66 -15.64 -1.56
C GLN A 903 32.22 -16.04 -0.19
N ARG A 904 31.40 -16.02 0.87
CA ARG A 904 31.82 -16.47 2.21
C ARG A 904 32.16 -17.95 2.24
N MET A 905 31.37 -18.79 1.58
CA MET A 905 31.63 -20.24 1.49
C MET A 905 32.93 -20.53 0.73
N ILE A 906 33.17 -19.82 -0.37
CA ILE A 906 34.40 -19.95 -1.16
C ILE A 906 35.62 -19.55 -0.31
N ALA A 907 35.55 -18.38 0.34
CA ALA A 907 36.64 -17.90 1.20
C ALA A 907 36.97 -18.89 2.33
N ALA A 908 35.95 -19.44 3.00
CA ALA A 908 36.14 -20.44 4.05
C ALA A 908 36.80 -21.72 3.52
N ARG A 909 36.43 -22.19 2.32
CA ARG A 909 37.05 -23.37 1.70
C ARG A 909 38.49 -23.10 1.28
N LEU A 910 38.80 -21.94 0.73
CA LEU A 910 40.17 -21.56 0.36
C LEU A 910 41.08 -21.52 1.60
N GLN A 911 40.62 -20.92 2.70
CA GLN A 911 41.35 -20.93 3.98
C GLN A 911 41.57 -22.36 4.53
N SER A 912 40.57 -23.24 4.42
CA SER A 912 40.70 -24.64 4.85
C SER A 912 41.70 -25.45 4.01
N ARG A 913 41.86 -25.11 2.73
CA ARG A 913 42.84 -25.73 1.81
C ARG A 913 44.26 -25.21 2.07
N GLU A 914 44.41 -23.95 2.47
CA GLU A 914 45.69 -23.38 2.90
C GLU A 914 46.17 -23.92 4.25
N GLN A 915 45.26 -24.26 5.17
CA GLN A 915 45.61 -24.88 6.46
C GLN A 915 45.95 -26.39 6.37
N ARG A 916 45.61 -27.04 5.25
CA ARG A 916 45.88 -28.47 4.98
C ARG A 916 47.10 -28.69 4.07
N LYS A 917 47.66 -27.63 3.48
CA LYS A 917 48.95 -27.62 2.82
C LYS A 917 50.02 -27.25 3.82
#